data_AF-A0A2E3Q1G4-F1
#
_entry.id   AF-A0A2E3Q1G4-F1
#
_cell.length_a   1.000
_cell.length_b   1.000
_cell.length_c   1.000
_cell.angle_alpha   90.00
_cell.angle_beta   90.00
_cell.angle_gamma   90.00
#
_symmetry.space_group_name_H-M   'P 1'
#
loop_
_entity.id
_entity.type
_entity.pdbx_description
1 polymer ?
#
loop_
_entity_poly.entity_id
_entity_poly.type
_entity_poly.pdbx_seq_one_letter_code
_entity_poly.pdbx_strand_id
1 'polypeptide(L)'
;MTLGRQRSSLVAVTVGQGEHVGMSRHLRHPAFLLLAVALFSTGSSAARADVSLPAVFGDHMVLQRDEAVPVWGTADPGEEVTVLFAGQARQATADSDGRWRVDLDPMPASKVSRPLVVRGDNEILVKDVLVGEVWICGGQSNMEWTVDASSDPPREKATADRPTIRLIKAPHVTANRPQDDIDASWTVCSPATVGGFTAVGYAFARHLQDELDVPIGLLSLNWGGTRIEPWISIESLSKADLSSENMKRQLGMVERFESMSEGERFDREEKARLEHARSSVSYIDRQLGADPGVPGGWLKPGFDDSDWATVALPKLWKDTGEGLQGFDGTVWYRRTIEVPEDWAGRNLMLELGAIDDSDIVWFDGVRIGSTVEAHAAQRRYRIPGAIVKPGSRTIVVACIDSGGAGGFNGPANRLRIGVMDRRAAEPASIPLAGSWRWSRGGDHKGARPAPAPTRLVAPGTKPTDYAALHNAMIRPFAPYGVRGAIWYQGESNSGEPARYHEFMPMLVDDWGEVFERDDLPFGIVQLAAFREFKPDLPVEDQWPLLREAQSATAVAMPNVGIVVTTDIGDARDIHPRNKREVGRRLARWALHDHYGRENQDHASPRIVACEAVVPPRTDGDVAIEGFRIEVENAMDGLRTRDGKAPDGFAVQGPSGKWHWAEARFGEDGRSVIVWSDKVPDPVAVAYAWQNNPERANVTGSTGLPMDQIRLRCE
;
A
#
# COMPACT_ATOMS: atom_id res chain seq x y z
N MET A 1 -48.52 0.81 34.93
CA MET A 1 -47.98 1.29 36.22
C MET A 1 -46.67 2.01 35.89
N THR A 2 -46.52 3.35 35.94
CA THR A 2 -46.23 4.20 37.14
C THR A 2 -45.02 3.69 37.95
N LEU A 3 -43.93 4.40 38.31
CA LEU A 3 -43.39 5.80 38.20
C LEU A 3 -41.83 5.72 38.37
N GLY A 4 -40.95 6.72 38.23
CA GLY A 4 -41.03 8.14 37.80
C GLY A 4 -40.04 9.08 38.55
N ARG A 5 -39.48 10.14 37.88
CA ARG A 5 -38.67 11.31 38.38
C ARG A 5 -37.14 11.13 38.64
N GLN A 6 -36.28 11.95 37.99
CA GLN A 6 -35.58 13.22 38.41
C GLN A 6 -34.17 13.01 39.01
N ARG A 7 -33.12 13.87 38.96
CA ARG A 7 -32.82 15.31 38.61
C ARG A 7 -31.39 15.37 37.99
N SER A 8 -30.95 16.33 37.14
CA SER A 8 -30.58 17.76 37.37
C SER A 8 -29.40 17.97 38.35
N SER A 9 -28.40 18.86 38.17
CA SER A 9 -28.13 19.94 37.17
C SER A 9 -26.71 20.54 37.34
N LEU A 10 -26.18 21.27 36.32
CA LEU A 10 -24.94 22.07 36.38
C LEU A 10 -25.06 23.36 37.22
N VAL A 11 -23.92 23.95 37.60
CA VAL A 11 -23.79 25.32 38.18
C VAL A 11 -22.76 26.14 37.39
N ALA A 12 -22.97 27.45 37.30
CA ALA A 12 -22.19 28.40 36.50
C ALA A 12 -21.16 29.21 37.33
N VAL A 13 -20.19 29.80 36.64
CA VAL A 13 -19.14 30.69 37.22
C VAL A 13 -19.61 32.14 37.24
N THR A 14 -19.22 32.90 38.28
CA THR A 14 -19.44 34.36 38.37
C THR A 14 -18.14 35.06 38.79
N VAL A 15 -17.93 36.30 38.34
CA VAL A 15 -16.72 37.12 38.58
C VAL A 15 -16.98 38.19 39.65
N GLY A 16 -15.97 38.54 40.45
CA GLY A 16 -16.01 39.69 41.37
C GLY A 16 -14.61 40.22 41.69
N GLN A 17 -14.44 41.55 41.69
CA GLN A 17 -13.22 42.28 42.08
C GLN A 17 -13.32 42.79 43.54
N GLY A 18 -12.21 43.18 44.19
CA GLY A 18 -12.28 44.14 45.31
C GLY A 18 -11.18 44.16 46.39
N GLU A 19 -10.13 44.96 46.15
CA GLU A 19 -9.45 45.85 47.13
C GLU A 19 -8.58 45.32 48.31
N HIS A 20 -7.97 46.28 49.03
CA HIS A 20 -6.64 46.28 49.67
C HIS A 20 -6.64 46.35 51.22
N VAL A 21 -5.42 46.45 51.81
CA VAL A 21 -5.04 46.82 53.20
C VAL A 21 -4.86 45.61 54.15
N GLY A 22 -3.81 45.48 54.99
CA GLY A 22 -2.69 46.40 55.30
C GLY A 22 -1.54 45.75 56.09
N MET A 23 -0.53 46.53 56.48
CA MET A 23 0.75 46.10 57.09
C MET A 23 0.68 45.81 58.61
N SER A 24 1.50 44.89 59.13
CA SER A 24 2.76 45.22 59.89
C SER A 24 3.36 44.10 60.80
N ARG A 25 4.71 43.95 60.71
CA ARG A 25 5.75 43.65 61.74
C ARG A 25 5.42 42.67 62.91
N HIS A 26 6.26 41.67 63.24
CA HIS A 26 7.58 41.85 63.89
C HIS A 26 8.45 40.56 64.00
N LEU A 27 9.77 40.78 64.03
CA LEU A 27 10.93 39.88 64.23
C LEU A 27 10.90 38.83 65.37
N ARG A 28 11.57 37.67 65.15
CA ARG A 28 12.68 37.02 65.94
C ARG A 28 12.74 35.50 65.63
N HIS A 29 13.72 35.04 64.84
CA HIS A 29 14.99 34.40 65.24
C HIS A 29 14.90 32.87 65.57
N PRO A 30 15.99 32.09 65.41
CA PRO A 30 15.92 30.79 64.72
C PRO A 30 16.05 29.54 65.63
N ALA A 31 16.14 28.38 64.96
CA ALA A 31 16.53 27.05 65.45
C ALA A 31 15.46 26.23 66.17
N PHE A 32 14.73 25.41 65.39
CA PHE A 32 14.32 24.04 65.75
C PHE A 32 14.04 23.23 64.46
N LEU A 33 13.88 21.90 64.57
CA LEU A 33 13.74 20.91 63.47
C LEU A 33 14.99 20.60 62.63
N LEU A 34 16.03 20.15 63.32
CA LEU A 34 16.96 19.14 62.80
C LEU A 34 16.42 17.71 63.09
N LEU A 35 15.16 17.41 62.70
CA LEU A 35 14.56 16.06 62.86
C LEU A 35 13.32 15.78 61.98
N ALA A 36 13.43 15.94 60.65
CA ALA A 36 12.36 15.59 59.70
C ALA A 36 12.85 15.14 58.31
N VAL A 37 14.07 14.62 58.19
CA VAL A 37 14.72 14.28 56.90
C VAL A 37 14.63 12.77 56.56
N ALA A 38 14.01 11.96 57.42
CA ALA A 38 14.05 10.50 57.32
C ALA A 38 12.65 9.83 57.31
N LEU A 39 11.72 10.32 56.48
CA LEU A 39 10.44 9.62 56.20
C LEU A 39 9.69 10.11 54.94
N PHE A 40 10.43 10.46 53.88
CA PHE A 40 9.89 10.60 52.51
C PHE A 40 10.82 9.95 51.47
N SER A 41 11.36 8.78 51.79
CA SER A 41 11.71 7.79 50.77
C SER A 41 10.41 7.22 50.21
N THR A 42 9.77 7.96 49.30
CA THR A 42 8.73 7.38 48.44
C THR A 42 9.38 6.23 47.70
N GLY A 43 9.02 5.01 48.06
CA GLY A 43 9.50 3.84 47.35
C GLY A 43 9.08 3.98 45.89
N SER A 44 10.06 4.09 45.00
CA SER A 44 9.85 3.73 43.61
C SER A 44 9.45 2.26 43.63
N SER A 45 8.14 2.00 43.55
CA SER A 45 7.66 0.69 43.15
C SER A 45 8.29 0.46 41.77
N ALA A 46 9.29 -0.42 41.71
CA ALA A 46 9.73 -0.95 40.43
C ALA A 46 8.47 -1.52 39.78
N ALA A 47 8.09 -0.96 38.64
CA ALA A 47 7.02 -1.52 37.84
C ALA A 47 7.58 -2.82 37.27
N ARG A 48 7.29 -3.93 37.97
CA ARG A 48 7.68 -5.25 37.52
C ARG A 48 7.02 -5.52 36.17
N ALA A 49 7.84 -5.79 35.16
CA ALA A 49 7.38 -6.27 33.89
C ALA A 49 7.29 -7.79 33.96
N ASP A 50 6.07 -8.32 34.06
CA ASP A 50 5.79 -9.74 33.84
C ASP A 50 6.42 -10.20 32.52
N VAL A 51 6.95 -11.44 32.45
CA VAL A 51 7.44 -12.03 31.19
C VAL A 51 6.36 -11.89 30.13
N SER A 52 6.76 -11.42 28.95
CA SER A 52 5.90 -11.26 27.78
C SER A 52 6.54 -11.88 26.53
N LEU A 53 5.71 -12.20 25.54
CA LEU A 53 6.11 -12.72 24.23
C LEU A 53 5.52 -11.82 23.13
N PRO A 54 6.21 -11.63 21.99
CA PRO A 54 5.59 -11.03 20.81
C PRO A 54 4.49 -11.95 20.25
N ALA A 55 3.51 -11.37 19.57
CA ALA A 55 2.25 -12.01 19.18
C ALA A 55 2.40 -13.20 18.20
N VAL A 56 3.58 -13.37 17.58
CA VAL A 56 3.93 -14.58 16.83
C VAL A 56 3.93 -15.85 17.70
N PHE A 57 4.14 -15.73 19.01
CA PHE A 57 3.97 -16.82 19.97
C PHE A 57 2.55 -16.86 20.54
N GLY A 58 1.59 -17.31 19.72
CA GLY A 58 0.17 -17.40 20.05
C GLY A 58 -0.43 -18.80 19.90
N ASP A 59 -1.62 -19.01 20.48
CA ASP A 59 -2.35 -20.29 20.37
C ASP A 59 -2.49 -20.72 18.90
N HIS A 60 -2.36 -22.01 18.61
CA HIS A 60 -2.36 -22.63 17.27
C HIS A 60 -1.11 -22.40 16.39
N MET A 61 -0.02 -21.84 16.91
CA MET A 61 1.23 -21.65 16.16
C MET A 61 1.90 -22.93 15.62
N VAL A 62 2.80 -22.78 14.64
CA VAL A 62 3.68 -23.85 14.12
C VAL A 62 5.13 -23.43 14.32
N LEU A 63 5.91 -24.22 15.03
CA LEU A 63 7.36 -24.07 15.13
C LEU A 63 8.04 -24.79 13.96
N GLN A 64 9.13 -24.21 13.44
CA GLN A 64 9.94 -24.83 12.38
C GLN A 64 10.55 -26.14 12.87
N ARG A 65 10.60 -27.13 11.97
CA ARG A 65 11.22 -28.44 12.21
C ARG A 65 12.67 -28.50 11.75
N ASP A 66 13.36 -29.52 12.26
CA ASP A 66 14.68 -30.00 11.83
C ASP A 66 15.82 -28.95 11.97
N GLU A 67 15.55 -27.81 12.61
CA GLU A 67 16.45 -26.68 12.84
C GLU A 67 16.24 -26.08 14.24
N ALA A 68 17.19 -25.27 14.72
CA ALA A 68 17.08 -24.63 16.03
C ALA A 68 15.91 -23.64 16.05
N VAL A 69 15.14 -23.62 17.14
CA VAL A 69 13.91 -22.81 17.24
C VAL A 69 14.10 -21.71 18.29
N PRO A 70 14.32 -20.46 17.87
CA PRO A 70 14.40 -19.33 18.79
C PRO A 70 13.03 -19.03 19.41
N VAL A 71 13.03 -18.85 20.73
CA VAL A 71 11.91 -18.35 21.52
C VAL A 71 12.43 -17.18 22.34
N TRP A 72 11.82 -16.00 22.18
CA TRP A 72 12.28 -14.76 22.79
C TRP A 72 11.12 -13.91 23.30
N GLY A 73 11.45 -12.91 24.10
CA GLY A 73 10.48 -11.98 24.67
C GLY A 73 11.14 -10.93 25.55
N THR A 74 10.34 -10.35 26.43
CA THR A 74 10.82 -9.43 27.48
C THR A 74 10.44 -9.92 28.86
N ALA A 75 11.14 -9.43 29.89
CA ALA A 75 10.99 -9.72 31.31
C ALA A 75 11.69 -8.62 32.15
N ASP A 76 11.66 -8.67 33.48
CA ASP A 76 12.44 -7.73 34.29
C ASP A 76 13.96 -7.97 34.08
N PRO A 77 14.81 -6.93 33.98
CA PRO A 77 16.26 -7.10 33.79
C PRO A 77 16.92 -7.98 34.87
N GLY A 78 17.58 -9.06 34.45
CA GLY A 78 18.16 -10.07 35.34
C GLY A 78 17.23 -11.20 35.78
N GLU A 79 15.98 -11.23 35.32
CA GLU A 79 15.03 -12.33 35.56
C GLU A 79 15.44 -13.61 34.80
N GLU A 80 15.30 -14.78 35.44
CA GLU A 80 15.54 -16.09 34.80
C GLU A 80 14.25 -16.62 34.16
N VAL A 81 14.26 -16.73 32.84
CA VAL A 81 13.14 -17.24 32.04
C VAL A 81 13.41 -18.67 31.58
N THR A 82 12.49 -19.58 31.88
CA THR A 82 12.52 -20.99 31.49
C THR A 82 11.45 -21.29 30.44
N VAL A 83 11.84 -21.85 29.30
CA VAL A 83 10.95 -22.31 28.24
C VAL A 83 10.88 -23.84 28.24
N LEU A 84 9.65 -24.37 28.23
CA LEU A 84 9.35 -25.80 28.20
C LEU A 84 8.53 -26.15 26.96
N PHE A 85 9.04 -27.04 26.12
CA PHE A 85 8.31 -27.55 24.95
C PHE A 85 8.79 -28.94 24.53
N ALA A 86 7.86 -29.82 24.15
CA ALA A 86 8.16 -31.15 23.60
C ALA A 86 9.14 -32.04 24.44
N GLY A 87 9.22 -31.81 25.75
CA GLY A 87 10.17 -32.51 26.65
C GLY A 87 11.52 -31.81 26.81
N GLN A 88 11.78 -30.74 26.07
CA GLN A 88 12.91 -29.85 26.28
C GLN A 88 12.63 -28.87 27.43
N ALA A 89 13.71 -28.47 28.10
CA ALA A 89 13.77 -27.29 28.96
C ALA A 89 14.99 -26.45 28.55
N ARG A 90 14.80 -25.14 28.42
CA ARG A 90 15.84 -24.16 28.14
C ARG A 90 15.68 -22.95 29.05
N GLN A 91 16.78 -22.31 29.41
CA GLN A 91 16.78 -21.16 30.31
C GLN A 91 17.63 -20.03 29.73
N ALA A 92 17.21 -18.80 29.98
CA ALA A 92 17.95 -17.58 29.71
C ALA A 92 17.75 -16.58 30.84
N THR A 93 18.64 -15.59 30.93
CA THR A 93 18.48 -14.44 31.83
C THR A 93 18.22 -13.20 30.97
N ALA A 94 17.23 -12.38 31.35
CA ALA A 94 16.94 -11.14 30.66
C ALA A 94 18.09 -10.13 30.78
N ASP A 95 18.42 -9.45 29.67
CA ASP A 95 19.50 -8.48 29.57
C ASP A 95 19.17 -7.15 30.29
N SER A 96 20.06 -6.16 30.19
CA SER A 96 19.86 -4.83 30.83
C SER A 96 18.63 -4.07 30.30
N ASP A 97 18.14 -4.44 29.12
CA ASP A 97 17.00 -3.84 28.45
C ASP A 97 15.74 -4.74 28.60
N GLY A 98 15.84 -5.80 29.40
CA GLY A 98 14.76 -6.75 29.68
C GLY A 98 14.55 -7.82 28.60
N ARG A 99 15.38 -7.91 27.57
CA ARG A 99 15.21 -8.91 26.49
C ARG A 99 15.83 -10.24 26.86
N TRP A 100 15.17 -11.33 26.53
CA TRP A 100 15.68 -12.69 26.70
C TRP A 100 15.41 -13.54 25.44
N ARG A 101 16.24 -14.56 25.21
CA ARG A 101 16.07 -15.56 24.16
C ARG A 101 16.64 -16.90 24.60
N VAL A 102 15.96 -17.98 24.22
CA VAL A 102 16.51 -19.34 24.20
C VAL A 102 16.35 -19.93 22.81
N ASP A 103 17.22 -20.87 22.46
CA ASP A 103 17.04 -21.72 21.28
C ASP A 103 16.71 -23.15 21.74
N LEU A 104 15.55 -23.66 21.29
CA LEU A 104 15.18 -25.06 21.44
C LEU A 104 15.94 -25.90 20.39
N ASP A 105 16.31 -27.12 20.75
CA ASP A 105 16.97 -28.07 19.85
C ASP A 105 16.07 -28.40 18.65
N PRO A 106 16.66 -28.74 17.48
CA PRO A 106 15.94 -29.29 16.33
C PRO A 106 14.95 -30.40 16.69
N MET A 107 13.73 -30.27 16.15
CA MET A 107 12.63 -31.21 16.39
C MET A 107 12.06 -31.74 15.07
N PRO A 108 11.75 -33.05 14.96
CA PRO A 108 11.04 -33.58 13.79
C PRO A 108 9.60 -33.07 13.74
N ALA A 109 9.02 -33.06 12.54
CA ALA A 109 7.61 -32.73 12.32
C ALA A 109 6.66 -33.49 13.26
N SER A 110 5.64 -32.81 13.79
CA SER A 110 4.63 -33.45 14.64
C SER A 110 3.26 -32.80 14.51
N LYS A 111 2.28 -33.60 14.06
CA LYS A 111 0.85 -33.28 14.05
C LYS A 111 0.20 -33.35 15.44
N VAL A 112 0.90 -33.89 16.44
CA VAL A 112 0.41 -33.97 17.83
C VAL A 112 0.73 -32.64 18.49
N SER A 113 -0.29 -31.84 18.77
CA SER A 113 -0.09 -30.54 19.38
C SER A 113 0.27 -30.64 20.86
N ARG A 114 1.03 -29.64 21.33
CA ARG A 114 1.59 -29.57 22.68
C ARG A 114 1.48 -28.13 23.20
N PRO A 115 1.48 -27.91 24.52
CA PRO A 115 1.68 -26.59 25.07
C PRO A 115 3.16 -26.18 24.99
N LEU A 116 3.41 -24.92 24.64
CA LEU A 116 4.64 -24.20 24.92
C LEU A 116 4.41 -23.41 26.22
N VAL A 117 5.29 -23.60 27.20
CA VAL A 117 5.18 -22.93 28.51
C VAL A 117 6.42 -22.06 28.72
N VAL A 118 6.22 -20.80 29.06
CA VAL A 118 7.29 -19.85 29.39
C VAL A 118 7.08 -19.39 30.83
N ARG A 119 8.13 -19.48 31.65
CA ARG A 119 8.09 -19.24 33.10
C ARG A 119 9.17 -18.25 33.53
N GLY A 120 8.77 -17.20 34.21
CA GLY A 120 9.62 -16.36 35.05
C GLY A 120 8.90 -16.13 36.38
N ASP A 121 8.75 -14.87 36.79
CA ASP A 121 7.89 -14.45 37.92
C ASP A 121 6.39 -14.70 37.63
N ASN A 122 6.00 -14.81 36.35
CA ASN A 122 4.70 -15.27 35.85
C ASN A 122 4.84 -16.52 34.94
N GLU A 123 3.70 -17.12 34.52
CA GLU A 123 3.66 -18.23 33.56
C GLU A 123 2.78 -17.86 32.35
N ILE A 124 3.33 -17.98 31.14
CA ILE A 124 2.58 -17.94 29.87
C ILE A 124 2.41 -19.37 29.35
N LEU A 125 1.18 -19.71 28.97
CA LEU A 125 0.80 -20.97 28.37
C LEU A 125 0.25 -20.75 26.95
N VAL A 126 1.06 -21.07 25.94
CA VAL A 126 0.65 -21.08 24.53
C VAL A 126 0.20 -22.49 24.14
N LYS A 127 -0.99 -22.62 23.58
CA LYS A 127 -1.69 -23.89 23.35
C LYS A 127 -1.70 -24.30 21.88
N ASP A 128 -1.95 -25.59 21.65
CA ASP A 128 -2.15 -26.18 20.32
C ASP A 128 -0.97 -25.94 19.33
N VAL A 129 0.26 -25.88 19.87
CA VAL A 129 1.50 -25.69 19.13
C VAL A 129 1.86 -26.96 18.37
N LEU A 130 2.13 -26.83 17.06
CA LEU A 130 2.61 -27.89 16.18
C LEU A 130 4.09 -27.71 15.83
N VAL A 131 4.71 -28.75 15.27
CA VAL A 131 6.06 -28.67 14.68
C VAL A 131 5.97 -29.08 13.21
N GLY A 132 6.50 -28.28 12.30
CA GLY A 132 6.32 -28.46 10.86
C GLY A 132 7.14 -27.46 10.04
N GLU A 133 6.66 -27.10 8.85
CA GLU A 133 7.30 -26.05 8.04
C GLU A 133 6.68 -24.69 8.33
N VAL A 134 7.46 -23.63 8.31
CA VAL A 134 6.98 -22.25 8.40
C VAL A 134 7.50 -21.45 7.21
N TRP A 135 6.61 -20.79 6.47
CA TRP A 135 6.97 -20.02 5.28
C TRP A 135 6.40 -18.60 5.30
N ILE A 136 7.18 -17.65 4.80
CA ILE A 136 6.76 -16.25 4.62
C ILE A 136 6.09 -16.10 3.25
N CYS A 137 4.94 -15.44 3.19
CA CYS A 137 4.25 -15.07 1.96
C CYS A 137 4.36 -13.55 1.74
N GLY A 138 5.46 -13.12 1.09
CA GLY A 138 5.84 -11.72 0.91
C GLY A 138 5.42 -11.10 -0.42
N GLY A 139 5.33 -9.77 -0.46
CA GLY A 139 5.17 -9.00 -1.68
C GLY A 139 3.98 -8.05 -1.70
N GLN A 140 3.48 -7.72 -2.89
CA GLN A 140 2.37 -6.77 -3.06
C GLN A 140 1.02 -7.46 -3.35
N SER A 141 0.13 -6.74 -4.01
CA SER A 141 -1.26 -7.09 -4.35
C SER A 141 -1.45 -8.48 -4.97
N ASN A 142 -0.44 -8.99 -5.70
CA ASN A 142 -0.52 -10.32 -6.29
C ASN A 142 -0.22 -11.46 -5.30
N MET A 143 0.55 -11.19 -4.24
CA MET A 143 0.63 -12.07 -3.05
C MET A 143 -0.57 -11.86 -2.11
N GLU A 144 -0.98 -10.61 -1.86
CA GLU A 144 -2.14 -10.29 -1.00
C GLU A 144 -3.45 -10.88 -1.53
N TRP A 145 -3.54 -11.10 -2.86
CA TRP A 145 -4.74 -11.55 -3.55
C TRP A 145 -5.41 -12.73 -2.86
N THR A 146 -6.65 -12.51 -2.41
CA THR A 146 -7.30 -13.42 -1.48
C THR A 146 -7.92 -14.63 -2.17
N VAL A 147 -8.16 -15.71 -1.41
CA VAL A 147 -8.91 -16.88 -1.92
C VAL A 147 -10.28 -16.46 -2.43
N ASP A 148 -10.97 -15.55 -1.75
CA ASP A 148 -12.27 -15.02 -2.18
C ASP A 148 -12.23 -14.18 -3.47
N ALA A 149 -11.07 -13.64 -3.87
CA ALA A 149 -10.89 -12.90 -5.12
C ALA A 149 -10.30 -13.77 -6.26
N SER A 150 -9.97 -15.04 -6.00
CA SER A 150 -9.37 -15.96 -6.98
C SER A 150 -10.38 -16.52 -8.00
N SER A 151 -9.93 -17.33 -8.96
CA SER A 151 -10.78 -17.85 -10.04
C SER A 151 -11.91 -18.80 -9.60
N ASP A 152 -11.75 -19.54 -8.51
CA ASP A 152 -12.74 -20.52 -8.02
C ASP A 152 -12.75 -20.62 -6.48
N PRO A 153 -13.23 -19.58 -5.77
CA PRO A 153 -13.25 -19.56 -4.31
C PRO A 153 -14.06 -20.71 -3.66
N PRO A 154 -15.24 -21.13 -4.20
CA PRO A 154 -15.99 -22.25 -3.65
C PRO A 154 -15.18 -23.56 -3.62
N ARG A 155 -14.42 -23.85 -4.68
CA ARG A 155 -13.57 -25.05 -4.74
C ARG A 155 -12.41 -25.00 -3.76
N GLU A 156 -11.74 -23.87 -3.64
CA GLU A 156 -10.64 -23.73 -2.68
C GLU A 156 -11.14 -23.88 -1.24
N LYS A 157 -12.26 -23.22 -0.89
CA LYS A 157 -12.91 -23.34 0.43
C LYS A 157 -13.39 -24.75 0.74
N ALA A 158 -13.92 -25.47 -0.25
CA ALA A 158 -14.39 -26.85 -0.06
C ALA A 158 -13.27 -27.85 0.32
N THR A 159 -11.99 -27.48 0.12
CA THR A 159 -10.82 -28.32 0.46
C THR A 159 -9.94 -27.73 1.58
N ALA A 160 -10.42 -26.68 2.24
CA ALA A 160 -9.68 -25.90 3.23
C ALA A 160 -9.87 -26.36 4.68
N ASP A 161 -10.62 -27.43 4.95
CA ASP A 161 -10.68 -28.06 6.28
C ASP A 161 -9.37 -28.83 6.54
N ARG A 162 -8.33 -28.07 6.93
CA ARG A 162 -6.94 -28.52 7.04
C ARG A 162 -6.35 -27.97 8.33
N PRO A 163 -6.76 -28.49 9.50
CA PRO A 163 -6.43 -27.87 10.77
C PRO A 163 -4.92 -27.82 11.08
N THR A 164 -4.11 -28.67 10.45
CA THR A 164 -2.63 -28.64 10.55
C THR A 164 -1.97 -27.63 9.61
N ILE A 165 -2.73 -26.87 8.81
CA ILE A 165 -2.28 -25.61 8.21
C ILE A 165 -2.71 -24.46 9.13
N ARG A 166 -1.77 -23.58 9.49
CA ARG A 166 -1.99 -22.46 10.39
C ARG A 166 -1.56 -21.16 9.72
N LEU A 167 -2.31 -20.09 9.97
CA LEU A 167 -2.27 -18.88 9.15
C LEU A 167 -2.12 -17.64 10.05
N ILE A 168 -1.06 -16.85 9.86
CA ILE A 168 -0.95 -15.47 10.33
C ILE A 168 -1.16 -14.52 9.16
N LYS A 169 -2.03 -13.53 9.33
CA LYS A 169 -2.14 -12.37 8.43
C LYS A 169 -1.72 -11.12 9.19
N ALA A 170 -0.61 -10.50 8.80
CA ALA A 170 -0.15 -9.27 9.41
C ALA A 170 -1.08 -8.09 9.05
N PRO A 171 -1.37 -7.16 9.98
CA PRO A 171 -2.01 -5.90 9.65
C PRO A 171 -1.09 -5.02 8.79
N HIS A 172 -1.67 -4.12 8.02
CA HIS A 172 -0.94 -3.15 7.20
C HIS A 172 -0.47 -1.98 8.08
N VAL A 173 0.77 -2.07 8.57
CA VAL A 173 1.41 -1.07 9.45
C VAL A 173 2.78 -0.63 8.93
N THR A 174 3.22 0.56 9.33
CA THR A 174 4.49 1.18 8.89
C THR A 174 5.20 1.83 10.06
N ALA A 175 6.53 1.71 10.14
CA ALA A 175 7.33 2.36 11.18
C ALA A 175 8.68 2.87 10.65
N ASN A 176 9.10 4.03 11.13
CA ASN A 176 10.39 4.64 10.80
C ASN A 176 11.56 4.01 11.58
N ARG A 177 11.26 3.17 12.58
CA ARG A 177 12.19 2.38 13.41
C ARG A 177 11.69 0.93 13.47
N PRO A 178 12.57 -0.09 13.55
CA PRO A 178 12.17 -1.47 13.83
C PRO A 178 11.20 -1.55 15.02
N GLN A 179 10.19 -2.41 14.90
CA GLN A 179 9.23 -2.74 15.95
C GLN A 179 9.49 -4.17 16.41
N ASP A 180 9.35 -4.42 17.71
CA ASP A 180 9.58 -5.75 18.31
C ASP A 180 8.32 -6.64 18.27
N ASP A 181 7.15 -6.07 18.01
CA ASP A 181 5.86 -6.78 18.00
C ASP A 181 4.84 -6.15 17.03
N ILE A 182 3.77 -6.90 16.70
CA ILE A 182 2.70 -6.54 15.78
C ILE A 182 1.38 -7.23 16.18
N ASP A 183 0.24 -6.52 16.08
CA ASP A 183 -1.09 -7.09 16.37
C ASP A 183 -1.52 -8.11 15.30
N ALA A 184 -1.03 -9.35 15.43
CA ALA A 184 -1.32 -10.47 14.54
C ALA A 184 -1.51 -11.76 15.36
N SER A 185 -2.34 -12.68 14.87
CA SER A 185 -2.63 -13.94 15.57
C SER A 185 -2.72 -15.13 14.61
N TRP A 186 -2.29 -16.30 15.10
CA TRP A 186 -2.45 -17.56 14.37
C TRP A 186 -3.92 -17.97 14.30
N THR A 187 -4.33 -18.43 13.11
CA THR A 187 -5.67 -18.96 12.88
C THR A 187 -5.59 -20.34 12.23
N VAL A 188 -6.53 -21.21 12.59
CA VAL A 188 -6.66 -22.55 12.01
C VAL A 188 -7.18 -22.44 10.58
N CYS A 189 -6.55 -23.11 9.62
CA CYS A 189 -7.07 -23.16 8.25
C CYS A 189 -8.38 -23.96 8.20
N SER A 190 -9.44 -23.31 7.72
CA SER A 190 -10.80 -23.83 7.60
C SER A 190 -11.52 -23.14 6.44
N PRO A 191 -12.67 -23.67 5.96
CA PRO A 191 -13.49 -22.98 4.96
C PRO A 191 -13.96 -21.57 5.39
N ALA A 192 -14.02 -21.30 6.70
CA ALA A 192 -14.44 -20.02 7.28
C ALA A 192 -13.30 -19.00 7.38
N THR A 193 -12.05 -19.44 7.57
CA THR A 193 -10.88 -18.56 7.80
C THR A 193 -10.07 -18.30 6.53
N VAL A 194 -10.01 -19.26 5.61
CA VAL A 194 -9.12 -19.19 4.43
C VAL A 194 -9.49 -18.07 3.44
N GLY A 195 -10.75 -17.61 3.43
CA GLY A 195 -11.29 -16.73 2.39
C GLY A 195 -10.57 -15.40 2.22
N GLY A 196 -10.21 -14.75 3.34
CA GLY A 196 -9.47 -13.48 3.37
C GLY A 196 -7.94 -13.63 3.38
N PHE A 197 -7.42 -14.84 3.24
CA PHE A 197 -6.00 -15.17 3.23
C PHE A 197 -5.43 -15.21 1.82
N THR A 198 -4.10 -15.08 1.67
CA THR A 198 -3.40 -15.16 0.37
C THR A 198 -3.73 -16.47 -0.36
N ALA A 199 -4.24 -16.35 -1.59
CA ALA A 199 -4.54 -17.50 -2.42
C ALA A 199 -3.28 -18.22 -2.93
N VAL A 200 -2.19 -17.47 -3.14
CA VAL A 200 -0.89 -18.03 -3.55
C VAL A 200 -0.30 -18.83 -2.39
N GLY A 201 -0.22 -18.23 -1.19
CA GLY A 201 0.28 -18.90 0.00
C GLY A 201 -0.55 -20.12 0.40
N TYR A 202 -1.88 -20.01 0.39
CA TYR A 202 -2.76 -21.17 0.66
C TYR A 202 -2.55 -22.30 -0.35
N ALA A 203 -2.51 -21.99 -1.65
CA ALA A 203 -2.28 -23.01 -2.68
C ALA A 203 -0.88 -23.64 -2.57
N PHE A 204 0.13 -22.88 -2.17
CA PHE A 204 1.48 -23.37 -1.88
C PHE A 204 1.49 -24.35 -0.70
N ALA A 205 1.00 -23.92 0.48
CA ALA A 205 0.95 -24.78 1.67
C ALA A 205 0.10 -26.03 1.47
N ARG A 206 -1.00 -25.95 0.71
CA ARG A 206 -1.82 -27.12 0.41
C ARG A 206 -1.04 -28.19 -0.36
N HIS A 207 -0.31 -27.80 -1.42
CA HIS A 207 0.51 -28.75 -2.17
C HIS A 207 1.72 -29.26 -1.37
N LEU A 208 2.39 -28.41 -0.57
CA LEU A 208 3.45 -28.89 0.33
C LEU A 208 2.91 -29.92 1.32
N GLN A 209 1.77 -29.65 1.96
CA GLN A 209 1.17 -30.59 2.91
C GLN A 209 0.74 -31.90 2.24
N ASP A 210 0.19 -31.84 1.03
CA ASP A 210 -0.23 -33.04 0.28
C ASP A 210 0.96 -33.98 -0.07
N GLU A 211 2.18 -33.44 -0.17
CA GLU A 211 3.41 -34.18 -0.59
C GLU A 211 4.40 -34.50 0.55
N LEU A 212 4.37 -33.73 1.64
CA LEU A 212 5.22 -33.89 2.83
C LEU A 212 4.49 -34.54 4.02
N ASP A 213 3.16 -34.44 4.06
CA ASP A 213 2.30 -34.90 5.18
C ASP A 213 2.66 -34.30 6.55
N VAL A 214 3.08 -33.02 6.59
CA VAL A 214 3.45 -32.29 7.82
C VAL A 214 2.55 -31.08 8.11
N PRO A 215 2.56 -30.51 9.33
CA PRO A 215 1.98 -29.20 9.60
C PRO A 215 2.69 -28.09 8.80
N ILE A 216 1.93 -27.06 8.38
CA ILE A 216 2.47 -25.91 7.65
C ILE A 216 1.96 -24.62 8.32
N GLY A 217 2.86 -23.75 8.75
CA GLY A 217 2.59 -22.38 9.16
C GLY A 217 2.86 -21.40 8.02
N LEU A 218 1.99 -20.41 7.83
CA LEU A 218 2.17 -19.34 6.87
C LEU A 218 2.13 -17.96 7.53
N LEU A 219 3.17 -17.15 7.30
CA LEU A 219 3.25 -15.75 7.69
C LEU A 219 2.91 -14.87 6.47
N SER A 220 1.68 -14.38 6.36
CA SER A 220 1.24 -13.51 5.26
C SER A 220 1.66 -12.06 5.51
N LEU A 221 2.88 -11.73 5.06
CA LEU A 221 3.56 -10.44 5.24
C LEU A 221 3.58 -9.67 3.90
N ASN A 222 2.44 -9.15 3.47
CA ASN A 222 2.25 -8.54 2.15
C ASN A 222 1.34 -7.30 2.22
N TRP A 223 1.46 -6.39 1.24
CA TRP A 223 0.60 -5.20 1.12
C TRP A 223 0.53 -4.69 -0.33
N GLY A 224 -0.67 -4.59 -0.88
CA GLY A 224 -0.97 -4.02 -2.20
C GLY A 224 -0.37 -2.64 -2.49
N GLY A 225 0.19 -2.49 -3.69
CA GLY A 225 0.73 -1.23 -4.21
C GLY A 225 2.14 -0.87 -3.73
N THR A 226 2.69 -1.58 -2.74
CA THR A 226 4.05 -1.31 -2.24
C THR A 226 5.12 -1.67 -3.25
N ARG A 227 6.22 -0.93 -3.22
CA ARG A 227 7.46 -1.25 -3.95
C ARG A 227 8.34 -2.23 -3.17
N ILE A 228 9.47 -2.64 -3.71
CA ILE A 228 10.46 -3.48 -3.01
C ILE A 228 11.20 -2.75 -1.87
N GLU A 229 11.55 -1.47 -2.06
CA GLU A 229 12.44 -0.74 -1.14
C GLU A 229 11.92 -0.57 0.31
N PRO A 230 10.61 -0.47 0.58
CA PRO A 230 10.11 -0.47 1.94
C PRO A 230 10.29 -1.79 2.71
N TRP A 231 10.56 -2.92 2.02
CA TRP A 231 10.68 -4.27 2.61
C TRP A 231 12.11 -4.71 2.94
N ILE A 232 13.10 -3.90 2.59
CA ILE A 232 14.53 -4.12 2.87
C ILE A 232 14.94 -3.25 4.07
N SER A 233 15.84 -3.72 4.93
CA SER A 233 16.32 -2.96 6.08
C SER A 233 17.06 -1.67 5.72
N ILE A 234 17.10 -0.75 6.69
CA ILE A 234 17.90 0.49 6.60
C ILE A 234 19.38 0.17 6.40
N GLU A 235 19.88 -0.92 6.99
CA GLU A 235 21.29 -1.30 6.91
C GLU A 235 21.65 -1.67 5.47
N SER A 236 20.92 -2.60 4.87
CA SER A 236 21.15 -3.07 3.50
C SER A 236 20.97 -1.96 2.46
N LEU A 237 19.89 -1.18 2.57
CA LEU A 237 19.65 -0.03 1.68
C LEU A 237 20.67 1.10 1.84
N SER A 238 21.40 1.17 2.95
CA SER A 238 22.50 2.13 3.11
C SER A 238 23.78 1.70 2.37
N LYS A 239 23.91 0.41 2.03
CA LYS A 239 25.03 -0.18 1.28
C LYS A 239 24.89 0.04 -0.23
N ALA A 240 23.67 0.21 -0.76
CA ALA A 240 23.37 0.40 -2.19
C ALA A 240 23.50 1.85 -2.68
N ASP A 241 24.06 2.03 -3.89
CA ASP A 241 24.29 3.35 -4.49
C ASP A 241 22.97 4.04 -4.88
N LEU A 242 21.98 3.30 -5.43
CA LEU A 242 20.69 3.88 -5.86
C LEU A 242 19.77 4.27 -4.69
N SER A 243 20.14 3.96 -3.44
CA SER A 243 19.37 4.32 -2.23
C SER A 243 20.14 5.15 -1.20
N SER A 244 21.48 5.11 -1.16
CA SER A 244 22.24 5.67 -0.02
C SER A 244 22.00 7.16 0.25
N GLU A 245 21.91 8.03 -0.78
CA GLU A 245 21.62 9.46 -0.60
C GLU A 245 20.18 9.71 -0.10
N ASN A 246 19.21 9.00 -0.67
CA ASN A 246 17.81 9.09 -0.26
C ASN A 246 17.63 8.59 1.18
N MET A 247 18.35 7.53 1.57
CA MET A 247 18.36 7.01 2.94
C MET A 247 18.94 8.03 3.92
N LYS A 248 20.12 8.60 3.64
CA LYS A 248 20.73 9.67 4.46
C LYS A 248 19.77 10.86 4.63
N ARG A 249 19.07 11.25 3.56
CA ARG A 249 18.05 12.31 3.60
C ARG A 249 16.85 11.93 4.47
N GLN A 250 16.34 10.71 4.34
CA GLN A 250 15.21 10.20 5.14
C GLN A 250 15.57 10.12 6.62
N LEU A 251 16.72 9.52 6.97
CA LEU A 251 17.21 9.42 8.36
C LEU A 251 17.36 10.80 9.01
N GLY A 252 18.00 11.76 8.33
CA GLY A 252 18.08 13.13 8.83
C GLY A 252 16.73 13.83 8.95
N MET A 253 15.71 13.46 8.16
CA MET A 253 14.34 13.93 8.36
C MET A 253 13.69 13.30 9.60
N VAL A 254 13.91 12.01 9.83
CA VAL A 254 13.44 11.28 11.03
C VAL A 254 14.03 11.88 12.30
N GLU A 255 15.35 12.03 12.39
CA GLU A 255 16.04 12.60 13.55
C GLU A 255 15.54 14.02 13.89
N ARG A 256 15.34 14.87 12.86
CA ARG A 256 14.76 16.21 13.02
C ARG A 256 13.28 16.20 13.39
N PHE A 257 12.56 15.11 13.14
CA PHE A 257 11.16 14.97 13.54
C PHE A 257 11.03 14.47 14.98
N GLU A 258 11.83 13.46 15.35
CA GLU A 258 11.84 12.84 16.68
C GLU A 258 12.38 13.81 17.75
N SER A 259 13.38 14.63 17.41
CA SER A 259 13.93 15.67 18.30
C SER A 259 13.01 16.87 18.57
N MET A 260 11.91 17.04 17.82
CA MET A 260 10.91 18.07 18.13
C MET A 260 10.04 17.66 19.32
N SER A 261 9.72 18.63 20.17
CA SER A 261 8.65 18.52 21.17
C SER A 261 7.27 18.44 20.50
N GLU A 262 6.26 17.97 21.23
CA GLU A 262 4.87 18.00 20.77
C GLU A 262 4.38 19.43 20.50
N GLY A 263 4.79 20.39 21.33
CA GLY A 263 4.50 21.81 21.14
C GLY A 263 5.05 22.36 19.82
N GLU A 264 6.32 22.09 19.49
CA GLU A 264 6.91 22.52 18.22
C GLU A 264 6.23 21.89 16.99
N ARG A 265 5.79 20.63 17.11
CA ARG A 265 5.01 19.97 16.05
C ARG A 265 3.64 20.64 15.88
N PHE A 266 2.95 20.95 16.98
CA PHE A 266 1.68 21.68 16.97
C PHE A 266 1.82 23.09 16.37
N ASP A 267 2.82 23.86 16.81
CA ASP A 267 3.07 25.23 16.34
C ASP A 267 3.38 25.26 14.82
N ARG A 268 4.08 24.25 14.30
CA ARG A 268 4.31 24.11 12.85
C ARG A 268 3.04 23.79 12.08
N GLU A 269 2.19 22.89 12.58
CA GLU A 269 0.89 22.62 11.96
C GLU A 269 0.01 23.87 11.95
N GLU A 270 -0.08 24.58 13.06
CA GLU A 270 -0.92 25.77 13.17
C GLU A 270 -0.40 26.92 12.31
N LYS A 271 0.92 27.14 12.26
CA LYS A 271 1.54 28.07 11.32
C LYS A 271 1.17 27.72 9.87
N ALA A 272 1.26 26.44 9.49
CA ALA A 272 0.91 26.00 8.13
C ALA A 272 -0.59 26.20 7.83
N ARG A 273 -1.48 25.96 8.79
CA ARG A 273 -2.93 26.26 8.67
C ARG A 273 -3.19 27.75 8.45
N LEU A 274 -2.53 28.62 9.23
CA LEU A 274 -2.64 30.07 9.10
C LEU A 274 -2.07 30.58 7.77
N GLU A 275 -0.95 30.04 7.31
CA GLU A 275 -0.35 30.37 6.00
C GLU A 275 -1.25 29.92 4.83
N HIS A 276 -1.79 28.70 4.88
CA HIS A 276 -2.76 28.23 3.90
C HIS A 276 -4.03 29.11 3.90
N ALA A 277 -4.62 29.40 5.06
CA ALA A 277 -5.81 30.24 5.17
C ALA A 277 -5.59 31.64 4.55
N ARG A 278 -4.43 32.26 4.81
CA ARG A 278 -4.02 33.52 4.16
C ARG A 278 -3.88 33.37 2.64
N SER A 279 -3.28 32.26 2.18
CA SER A 279 -3.12 31.98 0.75
C SER A 279 -4.46 31.82 0.02
N SER A 280 -5.44 31.19 0.67
CA SER A 280 -6.79 30.92 0.12
C SER A 280 -7.64 32.17 0.04
N VAL A 281 -7.57 33.07 1.03
CA VAL A 281 -8.19 34.41 0.95
C VAL A 281 -7.57 35.21 -0.19
N SER A 282 -6.24 35.27 -0.25
CA SER A 282 -5.53 36.00 -1.31
C SER A 282 -5.78 35.42 -2.70
N TYR A 283 -5.99 34.11 -2.84
CA TYR A 283 -6.37 33.49 -4.11
C TYR A 283 -7.71 34.03 -4.63
N ILE A 284 -8.77 33.97 -3.82
CA ILE A 284 -10.10 34.50 -4.22
C ILE A 284 -10.02 35.99 -4.59
N ASP A 285 -9.34 36.79 -3.77
CA ASP A 285 -9.25 38.24 -4.02
C ASP A 285 -8.43 38.57 -5.29
N ARG A 286 -7.43 37.74 -5.64
CA ARG A 286 -6.68 37.86 -6.92
C ARG A 286 -7.55 37.50 -8.13
N GLN A 287 -8.32 36.42 -8.07
CA GLN A 287 -9.17 36.03 -9.21
C GLN A 287 -10.23 37.09 -9.48
N LEU A 288 -10.89 37.58 -8.42
CA LEU A 288 -11.89 38.63 -8.55
C LEU A 288 -11.34 40.01 -8.91
N GLY A 289 -10.07 40.30 -8.59
CA GLY A 289 -9.47 41.62 -8.84
C GLY A 289 -9.35 41.98 -10.33
N ALA A 290 -9.28 40.99 -11.21
CA ALA A 290 -9.27 41.16 -12.67
C ALA A 290 -10.57 40.66 -13.36
N ASP A 291 -11.50 40.08 -12.60
CA ASP A 291 -12.75 39.54 -13.13
C ASP A 291 -13.73 40.68 -13.50
N PRO A 292 -14.38 40.67 -14.68
CA PRO A 292 -15.30 41.73 -15.11
C PRO A 292 -16.51 41.93 -14.19
N GLY A 293 -16.90 40.94 -13.38
CA GLY A 293 -18.06 41.05 -12.51
C GLY A 293 -17.91 42.03 -11.34
N VAL A 294 -16.68 42.28 -10.88
CA VAL A 294 -16.40 43.26 -9.82
C VAL A 294 -16.54 44.72 -10.33
N PRO A 295 -15.81 45.17 -11.37
CA PRO A 295 -15.99 46.52 -11.92
C PRO A 295 -17.35 46.69 -12.61
N GLY A 296 -17.92 45.63 -13.21
CA GLY A 296 -19.29 45.61 -13.72
C GLY A 296 -20.36 45.74 -12.64
N GLY A 297 -20.00 45.59 -11.36
CA GLY A 297 -20.91 45.76 -10.23
C GLY A 297 -21.93 44.64 -10.06
N TRP A 298 -21.65 43.44 -10.59
CA TRP A 298 -22.55 42.27 -10.59
C TRP A 298 -22.87 41.74 -9.18
N LEU A 299 -22.15 42.21 -8.16
CA LEU A 299 -22.44 41.95 -6.74
C LEU A 299 -23.52 42.88 -6.14
N LYS A 300 -23.86 44.00 -6.79
CA LYS A 300 -24.81 44.99 -6.24
C LYS A 300 -26.24 44.42 -6.21
N PRO A 301 -27.07 44.73 -5.19
CA PRO A 301 -28.46 44.26 -5.13
C PRO A 301 -29.26 44.68 -6.37
N GLY A 302 -29.32 45.99 -6.65
CA GLY A 302 -30.01 46.57 -7.81
C GLY A 302 -29.23 46.55 -9.12
N PHE A 303 -28.34 45.58 -9.33
CA PHE A 303 -27.79 45.31 -10.67
C PHE A 303 -28.86 44.65 -11.52
N ASP A 304 -29.13 45.21 -12.70
CA ASP A 304 -30.04 44.63 -13.69
C ASP A 304 -29.34 43.50 -14.44
N ASP A 305 -29.77 42.27 -14.17
CA ASP A 305 -29.31 41.04 -14.82
C ASP A 305 -30.36 40.51 -15.83
N SER A 306 -31.23 41.37 -16.36
CA SER A 306 -32.27 40.96 -17.32
C SER A 306 -31.76 40.42 -18.65
N ASP A 307 -30.54 40.76 -19.02
CA ASP A 307 -29.80 40.26 -20.18
C ASP A 307 -29.03 38.94 -19.91
N TRP A 308 -28.96 38.48 -18.66
CA TRP A 308 -28.24 37.26 -18.30
C TRP A 308 -28.99 35.99 -18.72
N ALA A 309 -28.23 35.00 -19.17
CA ALA A 309 -28.76 33.67 -19.46
C ALA A 309 -29.29 32.99 -18.19
N THR A 310 -30.22 32.04 -18.34
CA THR A 310 -30.76 31.27 -17.21
C THR A 310 -30.27 29.83 -17.23
N VAL A 311 -30.12 29.23 -16.05
CA VAL A 311 -29.78 27.82 -15.87
C VAL A 311 -30.53 27.24 -14.66
N ALA A 312 -30.95 25.98 -14.76
CA ALA A 312 -31.48 25.24 -13.62
C ALA A 312 -30.34 24.65 -12.80
N LEU A 313 -30.20 25.05 -11.54
CA LEU A 313 -29.24 24.50 -10.58
C LEU A 313 -29.90 23.46 -9.65
N PRO A 314 -29.15 22.48 -9.10
CA PRO A 314 -27.72 22.23 -9.31
C PRO A 314 -27.42 21.65 -10.70
N LYS A 315 -26.27 22.04 -11.26
CA LYS A 315 -25.80 21.59 -12.58
C LYS A 315 -24.29 21.84 -12.74
N LEU A 316 -23.57 20.84 -13.28
CA LEU A 316 -22.18 20.97 -13.70
C LEU A 316 -22.07 21.69 -15.06
N TRP A 317 -20.98 22.43 -15.28
CA TRP A 317 -20.77 23.22 -16.50
C TRP A 317 -20.66 22.34 -17.76
N LYS A 318 -19.98 21.20 -17.67
CA LYS A 318 -19.91 20.20 -18.75
C LYS A 318 -21.28 19.74 -19.26
N ASP A 319 -22.31 19.76 -18.41
CA ASP A 319 -23.67 19.30 -18.74
C ASP A 319 -24.57 20.46 -19.22
N THR A 320 -24.05 21.70 -19.23
CA THR A 320 -24.73 22.87 -19.83
C THR A 320 -24.56 22.91 -21.36
N GLY A 321 -25.24 23.85 -22.01
CA GLY A 321 -25.13 24.05 -23.46
C GLY A 321 -23.80 24.68 -23.89
N GLU A 322 -23.75 25.16 -25.13
CA GLU A 322 -22.57 25.86 -25.66
C GLU A 322 -22.15 27.05 -24.78
N GLY A 323 -20.85 27.18 -24.51
CA GLY A 323 -20.25 28.35 -23.84
C GLY A 323 -19.54 28.09 -22.50
N LEU A 324 -19.86 26.99 -21.80
CA LEU A 324 -19.23 26.62 -20.51
C LEU A 324 -18.58 25.22 -20.50
N GLN A 325 -18.73 24.42 -21.55
CA GLN A 325 -18.09 23.11 -21.66
C GLN A 325 -16.56 23.28 -21.78
N GLY A 326 -15.81 22.77 -20.80
CA GLY A 326 -14.34 22.94 -20.75
C GLY A 326 -13.91 24.40 -20.51
N PHE A 327 -14.72 25.20 -19.82
CA PHE A 327 -14.35 26.55 -19.42
C PHE A 327 -13.69 26.57 -18.04
N ASP A 328 -12.45 27.01 -17.97
CA ASP A 328 -11.71 27.27 -16.73
C ASP A 328 -11.73 28.79 -16.43
N GLY A 329 -12.34 29.18 -15.31
CA GLY A 329 -12.57 30.60 -14.99
C GLY A 329 -13.69 30.82 -13.98
N THR A 330 -14.23 32.04 -13.96
CA THR A 330 -15.35 32.39 -13.07
C THR A 330 -16.69 32.31 -13.79
N VAL A 331 -17.69 31.68 -13.18
CA VAL A 331 -19.11 31.85 -13.55
C VAL A 331 -19.87 32.48 -12.40
N TRP A 332 -20.55 33.59 -12.68
CA TRP A 332 -21.37 34.31 -11.72
C TRP A 332 -22.81 33.85 -11.82
N TYR A 333 -23.44 33.65 -10.67
CA TYR A 333 -24.82 33.26 -10.51
C TYR A 333 -25.56 34.28 -9.65
N ARG A 334 -26.77 34.66 -10.07
CA ARG A 334 -27.65 35.59 -9.35
C ARG A 334 -29.05 35.01 -9.20
N ARG A 335 -29.63 35.17 -8.00
CA ARG A 335 -31.02 34.83 -7.70
C ARG A 335 -31.61 35.77 -6.68
N THR A 336 -32.79 36.30 -7.00
CA THR A 336 -33.62 37.06 -6.07
C THR A 336 -34.53 36.12 -5.28
N ILE A 337 -34.73 36.42 -4.00
CA ILE A 337 -35.67 35.75 -3.10
C ILE A 337 -36.50 36.80 -2.36
N GLU A 338 -37.72 36.45 -1.97
CA GLU A 338 -38.48 37.23 -1.01
C GLU A 338 -38.22 36.71 0.41
N VAL A 339 -37.63 37.56 1.26
CA VAL A 339 -37.36 37.23 2.66
C VAL A 339 -38.58 37.58 3.52
N PRO A 340 -39.17 36.62 4.29
CA PRO A 340 -40.30 36.89 5.16
C PRO A 340 -40.03 37.96 6.23
N GLU A 341 -41.09 38.64 6.68
CA GLU A 341 -40.99 39.65 7.77
C GLU A 341 -40.46 39.06 9.08
N ASP A 342 -40.87 37.83 9.43
CA ASP A 342 -40.45 37.13 10.65
C ASP A 342 -39.01 36.59 10.60
N TRP A 343 -38.30 36.76 9.48
CA TRP A 343 -36.89 36.42 9.32
C TRP A 343 -35.96 37.62 9.56
N ALA A 344 -36.50 38.85 9.57
CA ALA A 344 -35.72 40.07 9.79
C ALA A 344 -34.92 40.00 11.09
N GLY A 345 -33.64 40.38 11.06
CA GLY A 345 -32.77 40.33 12.24
C GLY A 345 -32.32 38.93 12.69
N ARG A 346 -32.82 37.84 12.09
CA ARG A 346 -32.48 36.45 12.47
C ARG A 346 -31.31 35.92 11.63
N ASN A 347 -30.44 35.12 12.23
CA ASN A 347 -29.36 34.47 11.48
C ASN A 347 -29.95 33.43 10.52
N LEU A 348 -29.52 33.46 9.25
CA LEU A 348 -29.89 32.46 8.25
C LEU A 348 -28.70 31.53 7.95
N MET A 349 -29.01 30.33 7.52
CA MET A 349 -28.08 29.40 6.88
C MET A 349 -28.41 29.34 5.40
N LEU A 350 -27.42 29.62 4.56
CA LEU A 350 -27.46 29.34 3.13
C LEU A 350 -26.71 28.03 2.89
N GLU A 351 -27.42 27.02 2.39
CA GLU A 351 -26.83 25.79 1.86
C GLU A 351 -26.87 25.88 0.31
N LEU A 352 -25.77 25.55 -0.35
CA LEU A 352 -25.66 25.56 -1.83
C LEU A 352 -25.37 24.16 -2.42
N GLY A 353 -25.38 23.11 -1.60
CA GLY A 353 -24.80 21.81 -1.98
C GLY A 353 -23.27 21.89 -2.09
N ALA A 354 -22.63 20.94 -2.75
CA ALA A 354 -21.23 21.06 -3.14
C ALA A 354 -21.10 21.76 -4.51
N ILE A 355 -19.97 22.44 -4.67
CA ILE A 355 -19.58 23.25 -5.83
C ILE A 355 -18.15 22.83 -6.20
N ASP A 356 -17.88 22.66 -7.49
CA ASP A 356 -16.55 22.29 -8.00
C ASP A 356 -15.52 23.39 -7.68
N ASP A 357 -14.29 22.98 -7.38
CA ASP A 357 -13.20 23.83 -6.86
C ASP A 357 -13.61 24.85 -5.77
N SER A 358 -13.94 26.09 -6.16
CA SER A 358 -13.99 27.25 -5.27
C SER A 358 -15.23 28.12 -5.50
N ASP A 359 -15.68 28.81 -4.45
CA ASP A 359 -16.77 29.78 -4.55
C ASP A 359 -16.66 30.92 -3.53
N ILE A 360 -17.35 32.02 -3.83
CA ILE A 360 -17.53 33.16 -2.95
C ILE A 360 -18.96 33.70 -3.11
N VAL A 361 -19.57 34.06 -1.97
CA VAL A 361 -20.99 34.38 -1.89
C VAL A 361 -21.25 35.73 -1.25
N TRP A 362 -22.21 36.46 -1.83
CA TRP A 362 -22.78 37.69 -1.30
C TRP A 362 -24.29 37.53 -1.06
N PHE A 363 -24.77 38.15 0.02
CA PHE A 363 -26.19 38.32 0.32
C PHE A 363 -26.50 39.81 0.44
N ASP A 364 -27.45 40.31 -0.37
CA ASP A 364 -27.82 41.72 -0.47
C ASP A 364 -26.58 42.65 -0.64
N GLY A 365 -25.62 42.21 -1.45
CA GLY A 365 -24.36 42.92 -1.72
C GLY A 365 -23.24 42.76 -0.68
N VAL A 366 -23.50 42.12 0.46
CA VAL A 366 -22.51 41.89 1.53
C VAL A 366 -21.86 40.51 1.35
N ARG A 367 -20.52 40.43 1.28
CA ARG A 367 -19.78 39.15 1.24
C ARG A 367 -20.04 38.38 2.54
N ILE A 368 -20.57 37.15 2.44
CA ILE A 368 -20.93 36.31 3.60
C ILE A 368 -19.99 35.13 3.82
N GLY A 369 -19.23 34.71 2.80
CA GLY A 369 -18.30 33.59 2.90
C GLY A 369 -17.68 33.22 1.56
N SER A 370 -16.72 32.29 1.64
CA SER A 370 -16.07 31.67 0.49
C SER A 370 -15.50 30.30 0.88
N THR A 371 -15.33 29.41 -0.10
CA THR A 371 -14.64 28.12 0.05
C THR A 371 -13.70 27.94 -1.14
N VAL A 372 -12.58 27.25 -0.92
CA VAL A 372 -11.45 27.22 -1.86
C VAL A 372 -10.92 25.79 -2.00
N GLU A 373 -10.70 25.34 -3.24
CA GLU A 373 -10.16 24.00 -3.61
C GLU A 373 -10.84 22.82 -2.87
N ALA A 374 -12.17 22.81 -2.79
CA ALA A 374 -12.93 21.83 -2.02
C ALA A 374 -14.11 21.24 -2.80
N HIS A 375 -13.87 20.72 -4.01
CA HIS A 375 -14.88 20.20 -4.95
C HIS A 375 -16.01 19.33 -4.35
N ALA A 376 -15.72 18.52 -3.32
CA ALA A 376 -16.70 17.63 -2.68
C ALA A 376 -17.40 18.23 -1.44
N ALA A 377 -16.94 19.38 -0.90
CA ALA A 377 -17.41 19.92 0.37
C ALA A 377 -18.80 20.57 0.24
N GLN A 378 -19.73 20.23 1.14
CA GLN A 378 -21.06 20.85 1.17
C GLN A 378 -20.97 22.30 1.67
N ARG A 379 -21.27 23.27 0.80
CA ARG A 379 -21.20 24.70 1.08
C ARG A 379 -22.33 25.15 2.01
N ARG A 380 -21.95 25.80 3.11
CA ARG A 380 -22.84 26.22 4.20
C ARG A 380 -22.37 27.56 4.76
N TYR A 381 -23.07 28.63 4.44
CA TYR A 381 -22.71 29.99 4.85
C TYR A 381 -23.72 30.56 5.85
N ARG A 382 -23.21 31.10 6.97
CA ARG A 382 -24.04 31.84 7.92
C ARG A 382 -24.22 33.27 7.43
N ILE A 383 -25.46 33.69 7.30
CA ILE A 383 -25.84 35.08 7.05
C ILE A 383 -26.15 35.72 8.42
N PRO A 384 -25.38 36.72 8.88
CA PRO A 384 -25.64 37.40 10.15
C PRO A 384 -26.98 38.12 10.12
N GLY A 385 -27.78 37.98 11.18
CA GLY A 385 -29.11 38.60 11.23
C GLY A 385 -29.12 40.13 11.03
N ALA A 386 -28.03 40.81 11.37
CA ALA A 386 -27.85 42.26 11.15
C ALA A 386 -27.96 42.71 9.68
N ILE A 387 -27.74 41.83 8.71
CA ILE A 387 -27.90 42.12 7.27
C ILE A 387 -29.19 41.53 6.67
N VAL A 388 -30.02 40.86 7.48
CA VAL A 388 -31.26 40.21 7.03
C VAL A 388 -32.43 41.17 7.18
N LYS A 389 -32.92 41.67 6.04
CA LYS A 389 -34.07 42.57 5.91
C LYS A 389 -35.17 41.89 5.09
N PRO A 390 -36.47 42.14 5.37
CA PRO A 390 -37.57 41.48 4.69
C PRO A 390 -37.81 42.03 3.28
N GLY A 391 -38.59 41.31 2.47
CA GLY A 391 -38.81 41.58 1.05
C GLY A 391 -37.65 41.11 0.17
N SER A 392 -37.60 41.62 -1.06
CA SER A 392 -36.66 41.20 -2.10
C SER A 392 -35.18 41.34 -1.71
N ARG A 393 -34.43 40.23 -1.75
CA ARG A 393 -32.97 40.17 -1.51
C ARG A 393 -32.28 39.34 -2.58
N THR A 394 -31.06 39.73 -2.93
CA THR A 394 -30.24 39.03 -3.94
C THR A 394 -29.21 38.13 -3.28
N ILE A 395 -29.10 36.89 -3.75
CA ILE A 395 -27.95 36.01 -3.53
C ILE A 395 -27.08 36.06 -4.80
N VAL A 396 -25.78 36.30 -4.63
CA VAL A 396 -24.78 36.26 -5.70
C VAL A 396 -23.73 35.22 -5.34
N VAL A 397 -23.39 34.31 -6.26
CA VAL A 397 -22.33 33.32 -6.11
C VAL A 397 -21.38 33.45 -7.29
N ALA A 398 -20.10 33.69 -7.05
CA ALA A 398 -19.06 33.48 -8.06
C ALA A 398 -18.46 32.10 -7.83
N CYS A 399 -18.67 31.19 -8.77
CA CYS A 399 -18.05 29.87 -8.82
C CYS A 399 -16.77 29.99 -9.64
N ILE A 400 -15.63 29.54 -9.11
CA ILE A 400 -14.31 29.66 -9.73
C ILE A 400 -13.76 28.25 -9.89
N ASP A 401 -13.59 27.83 -11.14
CA ASP A 401 -12.99 26.55 -11.52
C ASP A 401 -11.59 26.76 -12.13
N SER A 402 -10.67 25.87 -11.80
CA SER A 402 -9.26 25.94 -12.22
C SER A 402 -8.83 24.71 -13.04
N GLY A 403 -9.80 24.03 -13.66
CA GLY A 403 -9.63 22.82 -14.47
C GLY A 403 -10.45 21.67 -13.88
N GLY A 404 -11.59 21.34 -14.49
CA GLY A 404 -12.51 20.35 -13.95
C GLY A 404 -13.83 20.22 -14.70
N ALA A 405 -14.90 19.96 -13.95
CA ALA A 405 -16.26 19.86 -14.49
C ALA A 405 -17.08 21.14 -14.28
N GLY A 406 -16.70 21.98 -13.30
CA GLY A 406 -17.26 23.29 -12.99
C GLY A 406 -18.67 23.26 -12.42
N GLY A 407 -18.99 24.18 -11.52
CA GLY A 407 -20.37 24.45 -11.09
C GLY A 407 -20.91 23.56 -9.97
N PHE A 408 -22.23 23.40 -9.92
CA PHE A 408 -22.92 22.88 -8.73
C PHE A 408 -23.15 21.36 -8.87
N ASN A 409 -22.48 20.57 -8.03
CA ASN A 409 -22.51 19.11 -8.05
C ASN A 409 -23.29 18.48 -6.87
N GLY A 410 -23.73 19.28 -5.90
CA GLY A 410 -24.54 18.82 -4.76
C GLY A 410 -26.00 18.47 -5.11
N PRO A 411 -26.70 17.73 -4.23
CA PRO A 411 -28.10 17.36 -4.45
C PRO A 411 -29.04 18.57 -4.28
N ALA A 412 -30.13 18.61 -5.07
CA ALA A 412 -31.04 19.76 -5.14
C ALA A 412 -31.68 20.16 -3.80
N ASN A 413 -31.90 19.21 -2.89
CA ASN A 413 -32.44 19.48 -1.54
C ASN A 413 -31.43 20.21 -0.61
N ARG A 414 -30.16 20.33 -1.02
CA ARG A 414 -29.12 21.12 -0.33
C ARG A 414 -28.95 22.53 -0.89
N LEU A 415 -29.67 22.91 -1.95
CA LEU A 415 -29.76 24.31 -2.37
C LEU A 415 -30.97 24.93 -1.67
N ARG A 416 -30.74 25.64 -0.57
CA ARG A 416 -31.80 26.30 0.23
C ARG A 416 -31.25 27.39 1.15
N ILE A 417 -32.11 28.33 1.55
CA ILE A 417 -31.81 29.32 2.59
C ILE A 417 -32.90 29.29 3.66
N GLY A 418 -32.53 29.27 4.93
CA GLY A 418 -33.50 29.16 6.03
C GLY A 418 -32.99 29.71 7.35
N VAL A 419 -33.88 29.91 8.32
CA VAL A 419 -33.49 30.43 9.64
C VAL A 419 -32.65 29.39 10.40
N MET A 420 -31.59 29.84 11.05
CA MET A 420 -30.80 29.02 11.98
C MET A 420 -31.55 28.77 13.29
N ASP A 421 -32.54 27.87 13.27
CA ASP A 421 -33.15 27.34 14.49
C ASP A 421 -32.56 25.95 14.81
N ARG A 422 -31.84 25.85 15.95
CA ARG A 422 -31.26 24.58 16.43
C ARG A 422 -32.27 23.68 17.17
N ARG A 423 -33.52 24.13 17.35
CA ARG A 423 -34.59 23.39 18.06
C ARG A 423 -35.67 22.88 17.11
N ALA A 424 -35.76 23.42 15.90
CA ALA A 424 -36.65 22.92 14.86
C ALA A 424 -36.07 21.65 14.20
N ALA A 425 -36.87 20.58 14.09
CA ALA A 425 -36.48 19.39 13.34
C ALA A 425 -36.31 19.71 11.83
N GLU A 426 -37.22 20.53 11.29
CA GLU A 426 -37.11 21.13 9.96
C GLU A 426 -37.34 22.64 10.07
N PRO A 427 -36.28 23.47 10.08
CA PRO A 427 -36.44 24.92 10.09
C PRO A 427 -37.01 25.42 8.76
N ALA A 428 -37.87 26.44 8.84
CA ALA A 428 -38.44 27.10 7.66
C ALA A 428 -37.34 27.54 6.70
N SER A 429 -37.47 27.15 5.42
CA SER A 429 -36.48 27.41 4.39
C SER A 429 -37.12 27.63 3.01
N ILE A 430 -36.48 28.47 2.20
CA ILE A 430 -36.79 28.73 0.79
C ILE A 430 -35.90 27.82 -0.05
N PRO A 431 -36.47 26.94 -0.90
CA PRO A 431 -35.69 26.17 -1.87
C PRO A 431 -34.97 27.07 -2.88
N LEU A 432 -33.69 26.77 -3.13
CA LEU A 432 -32.84 27.46 -4.10
C LEU A 432 -32.45 26.61 -5.31
N ALA A 433 -32.95 25.38 -5.42
CA ALA A 433 -32.93 24.64 -6.69
C ALA A 433 -33.79 25.34 -7.76
N GLY A 434 -33.63 24.95 -9.02
CA GLY A 434 -34.34 25.53 -10.15
C GLY A 434 -33.60 26.73 -10.76
N SER A 435 -34.33 27.68 -11.34
CA SER A 435 -33.76 28.76 -12.16
C SER A 435 -32.86 29.72 -11.39
N TRP A 436 -31.70 30.03 -11.98
CA TRP A 436 -30.76 31.09 -11.61
C TRP A 436 -30.36 31.85 -12.88
N ARG A 437 -30.09 33.15 -12.75
CA ARG A 437 -29.41 33.93 -13.80
C ARG A 437 -27.91 33.69 -13.70
N TRP A 438 -27.21 33.64 -14.83
CA TRP A 438 -25.76 33.47 -14.86
C TRP A 438 -25.07 34.26 -15.96
N SER A 439 -23.80 34.60 -15.72
CA SER A 439 -22.91 35.24 -16.69
C SER A 439 -21.47 34.72 -16.52
N ARG A 440 -20.72 34.67 -17.62
CA ARG A 440 -19.31 34.29 -17.64
C ARG A 440 -18.45 35.47 -17.17
N GLY A 441 -17.61 35.22 -16.19
CA GLY A 441 -16.59 36.16 -15.71
C GLY A 441 -15.30 36.05 -16.54
N GLY A 442 -14.16 36.21 -15.88
CA GLY A 442 -12.84 36.12 -16.50
C GLY A 442 -12.37 34.67 -16.69
N ASP A 443 -11.50 34.46 -17.69
CA ASP A 443 -10.77 33.20 -17.87
C ASP A 443 -9.72 33.04 -16.75
N HIS A 444 -9.51 31.82 -16.26
CA HIS A 444 -8.48 31.54 -15.27
C HIS A 444 -7.08 31.55 -15.91
N LYS A 445 -6.16 32.38 -15.41
CA LYS A 445 -4.73 32.36 -15.78
C LYS A 445 -3.84 32.53 -14.56
N GLY A 446 -3.64 31.46 -13.79
CA GLY A 446 -2.75 31.53 -12.63
C GLY A 446 -2.69 30.27 -11.77
N ALA A 447 -1.77 30.29 -10.81
CA ALA A 447 -1.57 29.19 -9.88
C ALA A 447 -2.71 29.07 -8.86
N ARG A 448 -3.11 27.82 -8.62
CA ARG A 448 -3.93 27.38 -7.48
C ARG A 448 -3.33 27.87 -6.15
N PRO A 449 -4.13 28.02 -5.07
CA PRO A 449 -3.59 28.32 -3.75
C PRO A 449 -2.65 27.21 -3.27
N ALA A 450 -1.88 27.49 -2.20
CA ALA A 450 -1.08 26.45 -1.58
C ALA A 450 -1.99 25.31 -1.11
N PRO A 451 -1.63 24.03 -1.30
CA PRO A 451 -2.46 22.91 -0.87
C PRO A 451 -2.76 22.98 0.62
N ALA A 452 -3.92 22.47 1.03
CA ALA A 452 -4.28 22.40 2.44
C ALA A 452 -3.19 21.61 3.22
N PRO A 453 -2.71 22.11 4.36
CA PRO A 453 -1.65 21.46 5.09
C PRO A 453 -2.19 20.16 5.69
N THR A 454 -1.52 19.05 5.38
CA THR A 454 -1.79 17.79 6.07
C THR A 454 -1.32 17.87 7.52
N ARG A 455 -1.85 17.00 8.39
CA ARG A 455 -1.24 16.72 9.69
C ARG A 455 0.24 16.39 9.47
N LEU A 456 1.11 16.79 10.40
CA LEU A 456 2.54 16.54 10.31
C LEU A 456 2.79 15.03 10.56
N VAL A 457 2.91 14.27 9.47
CA VAL A 457 3.23 12.84 9.52
C VAL A 457 4.73 12.68 9.77
N ALA A 458 5.09 11.68 10.59
CA ALA A 458 6.48 11.30 10.80
C ALA A 458 7.12 10.87 9.46
N PRO A 459 8.34 11.34 9.13
CA PRO A 459 9.10 10.78 8.01
C PRO A 459 9.39 9.30 8.25
N GLY A 460 9.44 8.48 7.19
CA GLY A 460 9.72 7.04 7.33
C GLY A 460 8.50 6.21 7.73
N THR A 461 7.29 6.78 7.80
CA THR A 461 6.05 6.07 8.18
C THR A 461 5.01 6.06 7.05
N LYS A 462 5.45 6.01 5.79
CA LYS A 462 4.59 5.73 4.64
C LYS A 462 4.95 4.36 4.06
N PRO A 463 4.00 3.63 3.45
CA PRO A 463 4.29 2.34 2.79
C PRO A 463 5.13 2.47 1.51
N THR A 464 5.60 3.68 1.18
CA THR A 464 6.54 4.00 0.10
C THR A 464 7.89 4.49 0.61
N ASP A 465 8.03 4.78 1.91
CA ASP A 465 9.28 5.25 2.50
C ASP A 465 10.21 4.04 2.72
N TYR A 466 11.53 4.25 2.60
CA TYR A 466 12.51 3.16 2.68
C TYR A 466 12.47 2.46 4.04
N ALA A 467 12.58 1.12 4.05
CA ALA A 467 12.48 0.24 5.23
C ALA A 467 11.19 0.34 6.07
N ALA A 468 10.19 1.13 5.68
CA ALA A 468 9.03 1.38 6.53
C ALA A 468 8.16 0.13 6.81
N LEU A 469 8.19 -0.85 5.91
CA LEU A 469 7.47 -2.13 6.03
C LEU A 469 8.36 -3.21 6.62
N HIS A 470 9.64 -3.26 6.27
CA HIS A 470 10.64 -4.09 6.95
C HIS A 470 10.55 -3.89 8.47
N ASN A 471 10.59 -2.64 8.90
CA ASN A 471 10.55 -2.25 10.30
C ASN A 471 9.28 -2.69 11.05
N ALA A 472 8.13 -2.73 10.39
CA ALA A 472 6.82 -2.89 11.04
C ALA A 472 6.08 -4.19 10.70
N MET A 473 6.49 -4.89 9.65
CA MET A 473 5.85 -6.11 9.15
C MET A 473 6.82 -7.28 9.00
N ILE A 474 8.15 -7.06 9.00
CA ILE A 474 9.15 -8.13 8.97
C ILE A 474 9.82 -8.28 10.34
N ARG A 475 10.38 -7.21 10.92
CA ARG A 475 11.10 -7.25 12.21
C ARG A 475 10.29 -7.78 13.40
N PRO A 476 8.98 -7.53 13.55
CA PRO A 476 8.16 -8.18 14.59
C PRO A 476 8.11 -9.71 14.54
N PHE A 477 8.42 -10.31 13.37
CA PHE A 477 8.51 -11.75 13.20
C PHE A 477 9.95 -12.25 13.28
N ALA A 478 10.95 -11.39 13.43
CA ALA A 478 12.35 -11.78 13.47
C ALA A 478 12.81 -12.06 14.92
N PRO A 479 13.59 -13.13 15.19
CA PRO A 479 14.14 -14.11 14.25
C PRO A 479 13.33 -15.43 14.24
N TYR A 480 12.01 -15.40 14.03
CA TYR A 480 11.20 -16.64 14.08
C TYR A 480 11.71 -17.69 13.10
N GLY A 481 11.84 -18.94 13.55
CA GLY A 481 12.29 -20.04 12.71
C GLY A 481 11.39 -20.21 11.48
N VAL A 482 11.97 -20.04 10.29
CA VAL A 482 11.30 -20.21 8.99
C VAL A 482 12.11 -21.09 8.06
N ARG A 483 11.42 -21.90 7.26
CA ARG A 483 12.04 -22.70 6.20
C ARG A 483 12.42 -21.86 4.97
N GLY A 484 11.68 -20.79 4.70
CA GLY A 484 11.84 -20.02 3.48
C GLY A 484 10.79 -18.92 3.30
N ALA A 485 10.92 -18.18 2.20
CA ALA A 485 9.98 -17.18 1.76
C ALA A 485 9.50 -17.45 0.32
N ILE A 486 8.29 -17.02 0.01
CA ILE A 486 7.78 -16.89 -1.36
C ILE A 486 7.40 -15.43 -1.59
N TRP A 487 7.75 -14.89 -2.76
CA TRP A 487 7.68 -13.46 -3.06
C TRP A 487 6.96 -13.20 -4.38
N TYR A 488 5.91 -12.38 -4.35
CA TYR A 488 5.20 -11.95 -5.57
C TYR A 488 5.01 -10.43 -5.56
N GLN A 489 5.96 -9.74 -6.18
CA GLN A 489 6.01 -8.29 -6.34
C GLN A 489 6.81 -7.93 -7.59
N GLY A 490 6.62 -6.69 -8.06
CA GLY A 490 7.44 -6.07 -9.09
C GLY A 490 6.69 -4.98 -9.85
N GLU A 491 5.36 -5.00 -9.82
CA GLU A 491 4.50 -4.12 -10.63
C GLU A 491 4.69 -2.65 -10.24
N SER A 492 4.81 -2.33 -8.94
CA SER A 492 5.08 -0.97 -8.47
C SER A 492 6.52 -0.48 -8.74
N ASN A 493 7.40 -1.37 -9.20
CA ASN A 493 8.78 -1.08 -9.61
C ASN A 493 8.98 -1.18 -11.13
N SER A 494 7.94 -1.53 -11.91
CA SER A 494 8.09 -1.87 -13.34
C SER A 494 8.57 -0.72 -14.23
N GLY A 495 8.55 0.54 -13.75
CA GLY A 495 9.11 1.70 -14.45
C GLY A 495 10.58 1.98 -14.14
N GLU A 496 11.21 1.20 -13.25
CA GLU A 496 12.60 1.35 -12.80
C GLU A 496 13.30 -0.03 -12.66
N PRO A 497 13.34 -0.86 -13.72
CA PRO A 497 13.86 -2.23 -13.65
C PRO A 497 15.32 -2.32 -13.17
N ALA A 498 16.16 -1.32 -13.45
CA ALA A 498 17.53 -1.27 -12.96
C ALA A 498 17.62 -1.21 -11.42
N ARG A 499 16.69 -0.52 -10.74
CA ARG A 499 16.60 -0.53 -9.27
C ARG A 499 16.15 -1.89 -8.76
N TYR A 500 15.28 -2.56 -9.50
CA TYR A 500 14.84 -3.91 -9.13
C TYR A 500 15.99 -4.93 -9.23
N HIS A 501 16.88 -4.78 -10.23
CA HIS A 501 18.07 -5.62 -10.39
C HIS A 501 19.07 -5.47 -9.23
N GLU A 502 19.21 -4.28 -8.63
CA GLU A 502 20.04 -4.10 -7.42
C GLU A 502 19.32 -4.60 -6.16
N PHE A 503 18.02 -4.31 -6.01
CA PHE A 503 17.30 -4.54 -4.76
C PHE A 503 16.70 -5.94 -4.59
N MET A 504 16.49 -6.71 -5.67
CA MET A 504 15.95 -8.07 -5.56
C MET A 504 16.91 -9.05 -4.85
N PRO A 505 18.20 -9.19 -5.22
CA PRO A 505 19.13 -10.01 -4.45
C PRO A 505 19.32 -9.46 -3.02
N MET A 506 19.41 -8.14 -2.87
CA MET A 506 19.52 -7.49 -1.55
C MET A 506 18.35 -7.84 -0.63
N LEU A 507 17.11 -7.97 -1.13
CA LEU A 507 15.96 -8.41 -0.32
C LEU A 507 16.13 -9.85 0.19
N VAL A 508 16.67 -10.74 -0.64
CA VAL A 508 16.91 -12.15 -0.28
C VAL A 508 17.96 -12.24 0.82
N ASP A 509 19.11 -11.56 0.64
CA ASP A 509 20.19 -11.53 1.63
C ASP A 509 19.72 -10.89 2.95
N ASP A 510 19.05 -9.73 2.88
CA ASP A 510 18.51 -9.00 4.03
C ASP A 510 17.53 -9.85 4.85
N TRP A 511 16.66 -10.62 4.19
CA TRP A 511 15.75 -11.52 4.89
C TRP A 511 16.47 -12.77 5.45
N GLY A 512 17.51 -13.27 4.79
CA GLY A 512 18.38 -14.30 5.34
C GLY A 512 19.05 -13.85 6.64
N GLU A 513 19.68 -12.67 6.64
CA GLU A 513 20.27 -12.04 7.83
C GLU A 513 19.22 -11.82 8.94
N VAL A 514 18.05 -11.27 8.59
CA VAL A 514 17.00 -10.91 9.56
C VAL A 514 16.36 -12.13 10.24
N PHE A 515 16.21 -13.26 9.54
CA PHE A 515 15.68 -14.51 10.09
C PHE A 515 16.79 -15.49 10.54
N GLU A 516 18.04 -15.03 10.65
CA GLU A 516 19.21 -15.80 11.09
C GLU A 516 19.40 -17.12 10.31
N ARG A 517 19.16 -17.05 9.00
CA ARG A 517 19.21 -18.19 8.09
C ARG A 517 20.00 -17.87 6.83
N ASP A 518 21.28 -18.25 6.88
CA ASP A 518 22.13 -18.36 5.69
C ASP A 518 21.44 -19.25 4.63
N ASP A 519 21.59 -18.89 3.36
CA ASP A 519 20.99 -19.57 2.20
C ASP A 519 19.45 -19.77 2.30
N LEU A 520 18.72 -18.82 2.92
CA LEU A 520 17.25 -18.80 3.03
C LEU A 520 16.57 -19.17 1.68
N PRO A 521 15.85 -20.31 1.59
CA PRO A 521 15.04 -20.65 0.43
C PRO A 521 14.06 -19.54 0.02
N PHE A 522 14.20 -19.00 -1.20
CA PHE A 522 13.43 -17.84 -1.64
C PHE A 522 12.79 -18.03 -3.02
N GLY A 523 11.47 -18.21 -3.05
CA GLY A 523 10.72 -18.47 -4.29
C GLY A 523 10.16 -17.19 -4.92
N ILE A 524 10.78 -16.71 -6.00
CA ILE A 524 10.34 -15.52 -6.75
C ILE A 524 9.25 -15.92 -7.75
N VAL A 525 8.13 -15.20 -7.74
CA VAL A 525 7.13 -15.26 -8.83
C VAL A 525 7.45 -14.17 -9.85
N GLN A 526 7.78 -14.58 -11.07
CA GLN A 526 8.00 -13.68 -12.19
C GLN A 526 6.71 -12.92 -12.53
N LEU A 527 6.80 -11.64 -12.93
CA LEU A 527 5.62 -10.88 -13.36
C LEU A 527 4.90 -11.56 -14.53
N ALA A 528 3.58 -11.66 -14.43
CA ALA A 528 2.75 -12.32 -15.44
C ALA A 528 2.69 -11.53 -16.76
N ALA A 529 2.09 -12.14 -17.78
CA ALA A 529 1.70 -11.42 -19.00
C ALA A 529 0.66 -10.34 -18.67
N PHE A 530 0.86 -9.13 -19.18
CA PHE A 530 -0.01 -7.96 -18.94
C PHE A 530 0.04 -6.99 -20.12
N ARG A 531 -1.05 -6.24 -20.36
CA ARG A 531 -1.30 -5.32 -21.49
C ARG A 531 -1.62 -6.02 -22.82
N GLU A 532 -2.06 -5.22 -23.79
CA GLU A 532 -2.32 -5.65 -25.16
C GLU A 532 -1.03 -6.15 -25.84
N PHE A 533 -1.12 -7.30 -26.52
CA PHE A 533 -0.05 -7.84 -27.35
C PHE A 533 0.18 -6.98 -28.60
N LYS A 534 1.45 -6.73 -28.94
CA LYS A 534 1.83 -5.90 -30.08
C LYS A 534 2.45 -6.77 -31.19
N PRO A 535 1.71 -7.11 -32.27
CA PRO A 535 2.20 -8.02 -33.30
C PRO A 535 3.40 -7.48 -34.08
N ASP A 536 3.58 -6.16 -34.16
CA ASP A 536 4.65 -5.51 -34.92
C ASP A 536 5.87 -5.09 -34.07
N LEU A 537 5.85 -5.34 -32.76
CA LEU A 537 6.91 -4.93 -31.82
C LEU A 537 7.44 -6.15 -31.04
N PRO A 538 8.48 -6.85 -31.55
CA PRO A 538 8.95 -8.11 -30.95
C PRO A 538 9.58 -7.99 -29.57
N VAL A 539 10.09 -6.80 -29.25
CA VAL A 539 10.84 -6.48 -28.03
C VAL A 539 10.26 -5.19 -27.45
N GLU A 540 9.82 -5.25 -26.19
CA GLU A 540 9.41 -4.10 -25.40
C GLU A 540 10.39 -3.82 -24.25
N ASP A 541 10.25 -2.64 -23.63
CA ASP A 541 11.03 -2.22 -22.47
C ASP A 541 10.19 -2.25 -21.18
N GLN A 542 10.84 -1.99 -20.05
CA GLN A 542 10.25 -1.84 -18.71
C GLN A 542 9.76 -3.16 -18.09
N TRP A 543 8.65 -3.74 -18.57
CA TRP A 543 8.09 -4.96 -17.97
C TRP A 543 8.96 -6.22 -18.18
N PRO A 544 9.42 -6.57 -19.39
CA PRO A 544 10.35 -7.69 -19.57
C PRO A 544 11.73 -7.41 -18.95
N LEU A 545 12.16 -6.15 -18.83
CA LEU A 545 13.39 -5.80 -18.10
C LEU A 545 13.25 -6.06 -16.59
N LEU A 546 12.07 -5.90 -16.00
CA LEU A 546 11.87 -6.27 -14.60
C LEU A 546 11.74 -7.79 -14.41
N ARG A 547 11.13 -8.52 -15.36
CA ARG A 547 11.20 -9.99 -15.39
C ARG A 547 12.64 -10.50 -15.50
N GLU A 548 13.49 -9.81 -16.28
CA GLU A 548 14.92 -10.13 -16.40
C GLU A 548 15.62 -9.97 -15.04
N ALA A 549 15.38 -8.87 -14.31
CA ALA A 549 15.90 -8.70 -12.95
C ALA A 549 15.43 -9.81 -11.98
N GLN A 550 14.18 -10.27 -12.09
CA GLN A 550 13.66 -11.40 -11.30
C GLN A 550 14.40 -12.71 -11.65
N SER A 551 14.52 -13.06 -12.93
CA SER A 551 15.24 -14.26 -13.37
C SER A 551 16.74 -14.18 -13.05
N ALA A 552 17.39 -13.03 -13.26
CA ALA A 552 18.81 -12.80 -12.98
C ALA A 552 19.15 -13.01 -11.49
N THR A 553 18.23 -12.71 -10.58
CA THR A 553 18.41 -13.01 -9.15
C THR A 553 18.48 -14.52 -8.91
N ALA A 554 17.55 -15.29 -9.48
CA ALA A 554 17.55 -16.75 -9.42
C ALA A 554 18.73 -17.40 -10.17
N VAL A 555 19.32 -16.72 -11.17
CA VAL A 555 20.58 -17.15 -11.80
C VAL A 555 21.76 -17.00 -10.84
N ALA A 556 21.81 -15.90 -10.09
CA ALA A 556 22.96 -15.54 -9.27
C ALA A 556 22.99 -16.23 -7.90
N MET A 557 21.85 -16.67 -7.39
CA MET A 557 21.67 -17.12 -6.00
C MET A 557 21.11 -18.56 -5.96
N PRO A 558 21.91 -19.59 -5.59
CA PRO A 558 21.50 -21.00 -5.68
C PRO A 558 20.30 -21.41 -4.81
N ASN A 559 19.99 -20.65 -3.77
CA ASN A 559 18.84 -20.81 -2.87
C ASN A 559 17.54 -20.17 -3.40
N VAL A 560 17.57 -19.56 -4.59
CA VAL A 560 16.47 -18.75 -5.13
C VAL A 560 15.81 -19.43 -6.32
N GLY A 561 14.53 -19.74 -6.19
CA GLY A 561 13.70 -20.27 -7.28
C GLY A 561 13.01 -19.19 -8.09
N ILE A 562 12.76 -19.45 -9.38
CA ILE A 562 11.93 -18.60 -10.25
C ILE A 562 10.71 -19.36 -10.80
N VAL A 563 9.54 -18.77 -10.59
CA VAL A 563 8.26 -19.26 -11.13
C VAL A 563 7.82 -18.34 -12.28
N VAL A 564 8.00 -18.81 -13.50
CA VAL A 564 7.52 -18.14 -14.72
C VAL A 564 5.98 -18.21 -14.77
N THR A 565 5.32 -17.09 -15.11
CA THR A 565 3.85 -16.97 -15.14
C THR A 565 3.30 -16.31 -16.42
N THR A 566 4.12 -16.18 -17.46
CA THR A 566 3.77 -15.56 -18.74
C THR A 566 2.60 -16.27 -19.47
N ASP A 567 2.36 -17.54 -19.19
CA ASP A 567 1.26 -18.34 -19.74
C ASP A 567 -0.08 -18.19 -19.02
N ILE A 568 -0.08 -17.64 -17.80
CA ILE A 568 -1.26 -17.50 -16.91
C ILE A 568 -1.54 -16.05 -16.49
N GLY A 569 -1.07 -15.07 -17.27
CA GLY A 569 -1.39 -13.65 -17.13
C GLY A 569 -2.76 -13.25 -17.68
N ASP A 570 -3.03 -11.94 -17.68
CA ASP A 570 -4.23 -11.34 -18.27
C ASP A 570 -3.86 -10.02 -18.97
N ALA A 571 -4.22 -9.89 -20.24
CA ALA A 571 -3.90 -8.72 -21.06
C ALA A 571 -4.56 -7.41 -20.57
N ARG A 572 -5.62 -7.50 -19.75
CA ARG A 572 -6.44 -6.37 -19.30
C ARG A 572 -6.42 -6.16 -17.78
N ASP A 573 -6.03 -7.18 -17.02
CA ASP A 573 -5.95 -7.13 -15.56
C ASP A 573 -4.51 -7.41 -15.09
N ILE A 574 -3.95 -6.53 -14.28
CA ILE A 574 -2.61 -6.70 -13.69
C ILE A 574 -2.61 -7.74 -12.55
N HIS A 575 -3.81 -8.20 -12.15
CA HIS A 575 -4.05 -9.16 -11.07
C HIS A 575 -4.64 -10.49 -11.59
N PRO A 576 -3.90 -11.30 -12.37
CA PRO A 576 -4.41 -12.55 -12.95
C PRO A 576 -4.87 -13.53 -11.87
N ARG A 577 -6.10 -14.04 -11.99
CA ARG A 577 -6.80 -14.72 -10.89
C ARG A 577 -6.41 -16.18 -10.65
N ASN A 578 -5.58 -16.78 -11.52
CA ASN A 578 -5.10 -18.17 -11.39
C ASN A 578 -3.99 -18.33 -10.32
N LYS A 579 -4.27 -17.87 -9.10
CA LYS A 579 -3.33 -17.96 -7.96
C LYS A 579 -3.02 -19.39 -7.53
N ARG A 580 -3.96 -20.32 -7.78
CA ARG A 580 -3.80 -21.76 -7.52
C ARG A 580 -2.59 -22.33 -8.25
N GLU A 581 -2.40 -21.97 -9.52
CA GLU A 581 -1.29 -22.46 -10.33
C GLU A 581 0.05 -21.84 -9.89
N VAL A 582 0.08 -20.55 -9.54
CA VAL A 582 1.27 -19.88 -9.00
C VAL A 582 1.75 -20.58 -7.72
N GLY A 583 0.85 -20.80 -6.75
CA GLY A 583 1.19 -21.53 -5.52
C GLY A 583 1.63 -22.98 -5.77
N ARG A 584 1.06 -23.65 -6.78
CA ARG A 584 1.48 -25.01 -7.20
C ARG A 584 2.91 -25.04 -7.75
N ARG A 585 3.27 -24.05 -8.59
CA ARG A 585 4.63 -23.95 -9.16
C ARG A 585 5.67 -23.65 -8.08
N LEU A 586 5.36 -22.73 -7.16
CA LEU A 586 6.20 -22.47 -5.99
C LEU A 586 6.39 -23.74 -5.13
N ALA A 587 5.33 -24.52 -4.91
CA ALA A 587 5.43 -25.74 -4.11
C ALA A 587 6.30 -26.81 -4.80
N ARG A 588 6.22 -26.93 -6.13
CA ARG A 588 7.07 -27.84 -6.92
C ARG A 588 8.55 -27.49 -6.82
N TRP A 589 8.89 -26.22 -6.97
CA TRP A 589 10.24 -25.71 -6.74
C TRP A 589 10.75 -26.12 -5.35
N ALA A 590 10.03 -25.75 -4.28
CA ALA A 590 10.46 -26.06 -2.92
C ALA A 590 10.58 -27.58 -2.65
N LEU A 591 9.64 -28.39 -3.17
CA LEU A 591 9.67 -29.87 -3.07
C LEU A 591 10.91 -30.49 -3.70
N HIS A 592 11.30 -30.01 -4.87
CA HIS A 592 12.49 -30.48 -5.55
C HIS A 592 13.76 -30.04 -4.80
N ASP A 593 13.98 -28.72 -4.70
CA ASP A 593 15.26 -28.13 -4.29
C ASP A 593 15.55 -28.28 -2.79
N HIS A 594 14.50 -28.36 -1.96
CA HIS A 594 14.64 -28.30 -0.50
C HIS A 594 14.05 -29.50 0.24
N TYR A 595 13.46 -30.48 -0.47
CA TYR A 595 12.92 -31.72 0.11
C TYR A 595 13.21 -33.01 -0.69
N GLY A 596 14.11 -32.94 -1.69
CA GLY A 596 14.60 -34.12 -2.42
C GLY A 596 13.53 -34.84 -3.24
N ARG A 597 12.53 -34.13 -3.77
CA ARG A 597 11.51 -34.68 -4.68
C ARG A 597 11.94 -34.54 -6.13
N GLU A 598 13.06 -35.18 -6.47
CA GLU A 598 13.78 -35.07 -7.75
C GLU A 598 12.96 -35.49 -8.99
N ASN A 599 11.92 -36.32 -8.84
CA ASN A 599 11.15 -36.90 -9.94
C ASN A 599 10.11 -35.96 -10.59
N GLN A 600 10.34 -34.64 -10.61
CA GLN A 600 9.45 -33.66 -11.25
C GLN A 600 10.27 -32.57 -11.97
N ASP A 601 9.97 -32.26 -13.24
CA ASP A 601 10.41 -30.96 -13.82
C ASP A 601 9.69 -29.86 -13.02
N HIS A 602 10.46 -29.27 -12.09
CA HIS A 602 10.03 -28.32 -11.07
C HIS A 602 10.18 -26.88 -11.56
N ALA A 603 11.26 -26.62 -12.31
CA ALA A 603 11.63 -25.35 -12.89
C ALA A 603 11.16 -25.23 -14.35
N SER A 604 11.08 -24.00 -14.81
CA SER A 604 10.83 -23.65 -16.20
C SER A 604 12.09 -23.91 -17.05
N PRO A 605 11.97 -24.35 -18.32
CA PRO A 605 13.13 -24.43 -19.20
C PRO A 605 13.81 -23.07 -19.31
N ARG A 606 15.14 -23.07 -19.25
CA ARG A 606 15.95 -21.85 -19.15
C ARG A 606 17.20 -21.99 -20.02
N ILE A 607 17.66 -20.89 -20.63
CA ILE A 607 18.90 -20.94 -21.42
C ILE A 607 20.12 -21.21 -20.54
N VAL A 608 21.01 -22.05 -21.07
CA VAL A 608 22.41 -22.17 -20.62
C VAL A 608 23.43 -21.75 -21.68
N ALA A 609 23.11 -21.81 -22.99
CA ALA A 609 24.01 -21.39 -24.06
C ALA A 609 23.27 -20.83 -25.30
N CYS A 610 23.98 -20.01 -26.08
CA CYS A 610 23.57 -19.54 -27.40
C CYS A 610 24.79 -19.56 -28.34
N GLU A 611 24.73 -20.30 -29.45
CA GLU A 611 25.82 -20.45 -30.42
C GLU A 611 25.36 -20.07 -31.82
N ALA A 612 26.22 -19.42 -32.61
CA ALA A 612 25.97 -19.15 -34.02
C ALA A 612 25.96 -20.44 -34.86
N VAL A 613 24.95 -20.61 -35.71
CA VAL A 613 24.78 -21.77 -36.60
C VAL A 613 24.22 -21.34 -37.96
N VAL A 614 24.51 -22.12 -39.01
CA VAL A 614 23.82 -22.01 -40.30
C VAL A 614 22.72 -23.08 -40.37
N PRO A 615 21.43 -22.74 -40.33
CA PRO A 615 20.36 -23.72 -40.42
C PRO A 615 20.35 -24.40 -41.80
N PRO A 616 20.27 -25.74 -41.89
CA PRO A 616 20.17 -26.42 -43.17
C PRO A 616 18.87 -26.05 -43.90
N ARG A 617 18.99 -25.51 -45.12
CA ARG A 617 17.89 -25.23 -46.05
C ARG A 617 17.89 -26.21 -47.22
N THR A 618 16.71 -26.43 -47.81
CA THR A 618 16.49 -27.47 -48.82
C THR A 618 16.75 -27.05 -50.27
N ASP A 619 16.83 -25.75 -50.58
CA ASP A 619 17.04 -25.25 -51.94
C ASP A 619 17.90 -23.99 -51.94
N GLY A 620 19.00 -24.00 -52.71
CA GLY A 620 19.64 -22.88 -53.44
C GLY A 620 20.00 -21.54 -52.78
N ASP A 621 19.51 -21.25 -51.58
CA ASP A 621 19.52 -19.92 -50.96
C ASP A 621 20.88 -19.54 -50.38
N VAL A 622 21.06 -18.22 -50.17
CA VAL A 622 22.18 -17.67 -49.41
C VAL A 622 22.14 -18.24 -47.99
N ALA A 623 23.29 -18.68 -47.48
CA ALA A 623 23.43 -19.08 -46.09
C ALA A 623 23.05 -17.89 -45.17
N ILE A 624 21.97 -18.06 -44.41
CA ILE A 624 21.55 -17.15 -43.36
C ILE A 624 22.06 -17.71 -42.05
N GLU A 625 22.73 -16.89 -41.26
CA GLU A 625 23.14 -17.25 -39.91
C GLU A 625 21.94 -17.16 -38.96
N GLY A 626 21.99 -17.97 -37.92
CA GLY A 626 20.98 -18.09 -36.87
C GLY A 626 21.63 -18.58 -35.59
N PHE A 627 20.81 -18.90 -34.60
CA PHE A 627 21.30 -19.35 -33.30
C PHE A 627 20.78 -20.72 -32.92
N ARG A 628 21.66 -21.53 -32.32
CA ARG A 628 21.32 -22.69 -31.51
C ARG A 628 21.26 -22.24 -30.06
N ILE A 629 20.07 -22.28 -29.49
CA ILE A 629 19.81 -21.97 -28.08
C ILE A 629 19.72 -23.29 -27.32
N GLU A 630 20.56 -23.52 -26.33
CA GLU A 630 20.51 -24.71 -25.47
C GLU A 630 19.83 -24.41 -24.14
N VAL A 631 18.99 -25.33 -23.65
CA VAL A 631 18.24 -25.15 -22.40
C VAL A 631 18.48 -26.24 -21.36
N GLU A 632 18.50 -25.83 -20.09
CA GLU A 632 18.31 -26.69 -18.92
C GLU A 632 16.81 -26.88 -18.60
N ASN A 633 16.50 -27.71 -17.61
CA ASN A 633 15.13 -27.98 -17.12
C ASN A 633 14.15 -28.48 -18.22
N ALA A 634 14.68 -29.25 -19.16
CA ALA A 634 13.95 -29.88 -20.26
C ALA A 634 14.38 -31.35 -20.44
N MET A 635 14.43 -32.13 -19.36
CA MET A 635 14.99 -33.50 -19.38
C MET A 635 14.23 -34.43 -20.35
N ASP A 636 12.89 -34.37 -20.33
CA ASP A 636 12.00 -35.07 -21.26
C ASP A 636 11.67 -34.25 -22.54
N GLY A 637 12.55 -33.29 -22.87
CA GLY A 637 12.52 -32.46 -24.07
C GLY A 637 11.58 -31.24 -24.02
N LEU A 638 11.84 -30.31 -24.94
CA LEU A 638 10.99 -29.15 -25.21
C LEU A 638 9.73 -29.52 -26.01
N ARG A 639 8.66 -28.77 -25.79
CA ARG A 639 7.36 -28.90 -26.47
C ARG A 639 6.75 -27.53 -26.73
N THR A 640 5.71 -27.45 -27.56
CA THR A 640 4.88 -26.25 -27.69
C THR A 640 3.49 -26.46 -27.09
N ARG A 641 2.99 -25.45 -26.36
CA ARG A 641 1.69 -25.49 -25.67
C ARG A 641 0.48 -25.67 -26.60
N ASP A 642 0.66 -25.37 -27.89
CA ASP A 642 -0.38 -25.42 -28.93
C ASP A 642 -0.07 -26.41 -30.07
N GLY A 643 1.00 -27.20 -29.95
CA GLY A 643 1.40 -28.21 -30.94
C GLY A 643 1.90 -27.64 -32.28
N LYS A 644 2.13 -26.33 -32.39
CA LYS A 644 2.72 -25.69 -33.58
C LYS A 644 4.25 -25.67 -33.51
N ALA A 645 4.88 -25.11 -34.54
CA ALA A 645 6.30 -24.76 -34.47
C ALA A 645 6.57 -23.77 -33.32
N PRO A 646 7.78 -23.77 -32.74
CA PRO A 646 8.22 -22.74 -31.79
C PRO A 646 8.05 -21.32 -32.37
N ASP A 647 7.42 -20.42 -31.61
CA ASP A 647 7.19 -19.00 -31.97
C ASP A 647 7.44 -18.12 -30.73
N GLY A 648 7.47 -16.81 -30.93
CA GLY A 648 7.79 -15.81 -29.90
C GLY A 648 9.27 -15.42 -29.85
N PHE A 649 10.07 -15.86 -30.82
CA PHE A 649 11.49 -15.52 -30.97
C PHE A 649 11.69 -14.30 -31.88
N ALA A 650 12.67 -13.47 -31.54
CA ALA A 650 13.11 -12.34 -32.34
C ALA A 650 14.63 -12.30 -32.42
N VAL A 651 15.18 -11.84 -33.54
CA VAL A 651 16.62 -11.62 -33.72
C VAL A 651 16.91 -10.16 -34.08
N GLN A 652 18.09 -9.70 -33.72
CA GLN A 652 18.62 -8.36 -33.99
C GLN A 652 19.97 -8.51 -34.68
N GLY A 653 20.15 -7.84 -35.83
CA GLY A 653 21.45 -7.74 -36.50
C GLY A 653 22.24 -6.49 -36.08
N PRO A 654 23.42 -6.24 -36.68
CA PRO A 654 24.29 -5.11 -36.33
C PRO A 654 23.63 -3.72 -36.37
N SER A 655 22.51 -3.56 -37.09
CA SER A 655 21.71 -2.33 -37.15
C SER A 655 20.96 -1.99 -35.86
N GLY A 656 20.88 -2.91 -34.89
CA GLY A 656 20.13 -2.72 -33.65
C GLY A 656 18.60 -2.86 -33.80
N LYS A 657 18.09 -3.23 -34.98
CA LYS A 657 16.65 -3.44 -35.18
C LYS A 657 16.24 -4.90 -34.92
N TRP A 658 15.19 -5.08 -34.12
CA TRP A 658 14.58 -6.39 -33.86
C TRP A 658 13.61 -6.79 -34.98
N HIS A 659 13.64 -8.07 -35.35
CA HIS A 659 12.75 -8.72 -36.30
C HIS A 659 12.27 -10.06 -35.72
N TRP A 660 10.99 -10.41 -35.92
CA TRP A 660 10.51 -11.75 -35.63
C TRP A 660 11.32 -12.81 -36.39
N ALA A 661 11.56 -13.92 -35.72
CA ALA A 661 12.34 -15.06 -36.19
C ALA A 661 11.46 -16.30 -36.34
N GLU A 662 11.83 -17.18 -37.26
CA GLU A 662 11.35 -18.56 -37.30
C GLU A 662 12.18 -19.40 -36.32
N ALA A 663 11.58 -20.48 -35.82
CA ALA A 663 12.26 -21.39 -34.93
C ALA A 663 11.81 -22.86 -35.09
N ARG A 664 12.70 -23.79 -34.75
CA ARG A 664 12.41 -25.24 -34.65
C ARG A 664 13.21 -25.87 -33.53
N PHE A 665 12.75 -26.98 -32.97
CA PHE A 665 13.55 -27.76 -32.04
C PHE A 665 14.75 -28.42 -32.74
N GLY A 666 15.87 -28.53 -32.03
CA GLY A 666 17.00 -29.34 -32.44
C GLY A 666 16.73 -30.85 -32.31
N GLU A 667 17.59 -31.65 -32.95
CA GLU A 667 17.47 -33.12 -32.98
C GLU A 667 17.72 -33.76 -31.61
N ASP A 668 18.34 -33.02 -30.68
CA ASP A 668 18.55 -33.38 -29.28
C ASP A 668 17.31 -33.20 -28.39
N GLY A 669 16.24 -32.57 -28.91
CA GLY A 669 15.02 -32.24 -28.18
C GLY A 669 15.19 -31.17 -27.08
N ARG A 670 16.39 -30.62 -26.89
CA ARG A 670 16.76 -29.71 -25.78
C ARG A 670 17.43 -28.42 -26.25
N SER A 671 17.34 -28.15 -27.55
CA SER A 671 17.74 -26.88 -28.15
C SER A 671 16.65 -26.31 -29.05
N VAL A 672 16.71 -25.00 -29.29
CA VAL A 672 15.90 -24.30 -30.30
C VAL A 672 16.85 -23.68 -31.32
N ILE A 673 16.62 -23.96 -32.60
CA ILE A 673 17.30 -23.30 -33.72
C ILE A 673 16.42 -22.12 -34.17
N VAL A 674 16.99 -20.91 -34.26
CA VAL A 674 16.28 -19.64 -34.50
C VAL A 674 16.94 -18.86 -35.64
N TRP A 675 16.18 -18.35 -36.63
CA TRP A 675 16.71 -17.58 -37.77
C TRP A 675 15.69 -16.56 -38.32
N SER A 676 16.11 -15.63 -39.18
CA SER A 676 15.18 -14.74 -39.90
C SER A 676 15.74 -14.29 -41.25
N ASP A 677 14.98 -14.46 -42.34
CA ASP A 677 15.34 -13.95 -43.68
C ASP A 677 15.60 -12.42 -43.70
N LYS A 678 15.09 -11.70 -42.70
CA LYS A 678 15.23 -10.25 -42.58
C LYS A 678 16.53 -9.83 -41.86
N VAL A 679 17.24 -10.79 -41.26
CA VAL A 679 18.45 -10.59 -40.46
C VAL A 679 19.44 -11.73 -40.80
N PRO A 680 20.17 -11.64 -41.92
CA PRO A 680 21.08 -12.71 -42.38
C PRO A 680 22.34 -12.87 -41.53
N ASP A 681 22.67 -11.85 -40.75
CA ASP A 681 23.79 -11.73 -39.80
C ASP A 681 23.17 -11.25 -38.47
N PRO A 682 22.73 -12.17 -37.59
CA PRO A 682 22.16 -11.83 -36.29
C PRO A 682 23.26 -11.78 -35.20
N VAL A 683 23.15 -10.80 -34.28
CA VAL A 683 24.08 -10.60 -33.16
C VAL A 683 23.43 -10.72 -31.78
N ALA A 684 22.09 -10.81 -31.75
CA ALA A 684 21.33 -11.01 -30.52
C ALA A 684 19.98 -11.68 -30.79
N VAL A 685 19.50 -12.42 -29.79
CA VAL A 685 18.21 -13.11 -29.80
C VAL A 685 17.38 -12.74 -28.58
N ALA A 686 16.06 -12.74 -28.75
CA ALA A 686 15.09 -12.54 -27.68
C ALA A 686 13.92 -13.54 -27.81
N TYR A 687 13.30 -13.88 -26.69
CA TYR A 687 12.10 -14.73 -26.61
C TYR A 687 11.19 -14.21 -25.51
N ALA A 688 9.88 -14.24 -25.75
CA ALA A 688 8.85 -13.78 -24.82
C ALA A 688 9.05 -12.34 -24.29
N TRP A 689 9.82 -11.51 -25.01
CA TRP A 689 10.29 -10.19 -24.56
C TRP A 689 9.25 -9.08 -24.78
N GLN A 690 8.03 -9.31 -24.35
CA GLN A 690 6.92 -8.36 -24.46
C GLN A 690 6.20 -8.25 -23.12
N ASN A 691 5.44 -7.17 -22.91
CA ASN A 691 4.58 -7.04 -21.74
C ASN A 691 3.60 -8.23 -21.66
N ASN A 692 3.01 -8.59 -22.81
CA ASN A 692 2.17 -9.77 -23.01
C ASN A 692 2.66 -10.57 -24.23
N PRO A 693 3.50 -11.60 -24.03
CA PRO A 693 4.11 -12.36 -25.12
C PRO A 693 3.21 -13.48 -25.66
N GLU A 694 2.09 -13.14 -26.30
CA GLU A 694 1.10 -14.13 -26.76
C GLU A 694 1.67 -15.21 -27.70
N ARG A 695 2.67 -14.87 -28.52
CA ARG A 695 3.37 -15.81 -29.41
C ARG A 695 4.24 -16.83 -28.70
N ALA A 696 4.71 -16.55 -27.48
CA ALA A 696 5.58 -17.46 -26.74
C ALA A 696 4.83 -18.76 -26.43
N ASN A 697 5.21 -19.85 -27.11
CA ASN A 697 4.54 -21.13 -27.00
C ASN A 697 5.44 -22.27 -26.51
N VAL A 698 6.74 -22.04 -26.33
CA VAL A 698 7.70 -23.07 -25.88
C VAL A 698 7.53 -23.37 -24.40
N THR A 699 7.52 -24.67 -24.09
CA THR A 699 7.29 -25.25 -22.76
C THR A 699 8.22 -26.43 -22.53
N GLY A 700 8.46 -26.78 -21.27
CA GLY A 700 9.07 -28.05 -20.88
C GLY A 700 8.08 -29.22 -21.02
N SER A 701 8.56 -30.43 -20.74
CA SER A 701 7.74 -31.65 -20.85
C SER A 701 6.45 -31.60 -19.99
N THR A 702 6.55 -30.96 -18.83
CA THR A 702 5.47 -30.76 -17.84
C THR A 702 4.53 -29.59 -18.14
N GLY A 703 4.74 -28.88 -19.25
CA GLY A 703 3.92 -27.75 -19.67
C GLY A 703 4.26 -26.41 -18.98
N LEU A 704 5.33 -26.34 -18.18
CA LEU A 704 5.84 -25.06 -17.68
C LEU A 704 6.39 -24.23 -18.86
N PRO A 705 6.04 -22.94 -19.00
CA PRO A 705 6.58 -22.08 -20.07
C PRO A 705 8.09 -21.94 -19.95
N MET A 706 8.80 -21.86 -21.07
CA MET A 706 10.22 -21.48 -21.08
C MET A 706 10.36 -20.03 -20.58
N ASP A 707 11.42 -19.75 -19.83
CA ASP A 707 11.72 -18.40 -19.37
C ASP A 707 12.05 -17.46 -20.55
N GLN A 708 11.87 -16.15 -20.34
CA GLN A 708 12.16 -15.13 -21.34
C GLN A 708 13.66 -14.99 -21.60
N ILE A 709 14.01 -14.52 -22.80
CA ILE A 709 15.38 -14.46 -23.29
C ILE A 709 15.66 -13.07 -23.83
N ARG A 710 16.85 -12.54 -23.53
CA ARG A 710 17.52 -11.50 -24.31
C ARG A 710 19.03 -11.66 -24.16
N LEU A 711 19.70 -12.13 -25.20
CA LEU A 711 21.12 -12.40 -25.17
C LEU A 711 21.78 -11.84 -26.44
N ARG A 712 22.99 -11.28 -26.29
CA ARG A 712 23.96 -11.26 -27.39
C ARG A 712 24.58 -12.64 -27.47
N CYS A 713 24.81 -13.12 -28.68
CA CYS A 713 25.51 -14.37 -28.92
C CYS A 713 26.78 -14.04 -29.70
N GLU A 714 27.89 -14.69 -29.38
CA GLU A 714 29.24 -14.45 -29.93
C GLU A 714 29.71 -15.62 -30.81
#